data_AF-A0A7W9WJE7-F1
#
_entry.id   AF-A0A7W9WJE7-F1
#
_cell.length_a   1.000
_cell.length_b   1.000
_cell.length_c   1.000
_cell.angle_alpha   90.00
_cell.angle_beta   90.00
_cell.angle_gamma   90.00
#
_symmetry.space_group_name_H-M   'P 1'
#
loop_
_entity.id
_entity.type
_entity.pdbx_description
1 polymer ?
#
loop_
_entity_poly.entity_id
_entity_poly.type
_entity_poly.pdbx_seq_one_letter_code
_entity_poly.pdbx_strand_id
1 'polypeptide(L)'
;MSAVAMPAARRRSSRRRWLHSVPEMAGPAAKRGAGHSLALGQDARSRSATAVRTLLDSPGLAEASDPVRLAVVVLASRTPSETGVVEIRARELGRWLGLSVSRVRHAVVPGLRRSGVVDVDTLTGEFGEDWGLTCRVLPMWEAQNKVGHPLRLTKPELATLLRLMEALMAPGWAHRDGRVTPAGLLGARTGHGAATDRLALLLLVLEAGETGRVRLCGGRVDKRYGRPVATLARLLGRSLSQAERVLERLEGAGLVERPRRQTVSGLRQAARLVVPAVAAAHGGRQGSADAAGGLVGDLAGTAWPSEDSLASTKPQVSEACEAYGTDEGDLATTASLHADHSSVAGVSTEVADGLGFSGYADPGSCGRPENAYAHEGQAADAADASSQRAIGGDGPLRGENQGECPGGGLPTEGSGSRSRLTVVGRAHGQQQQQQRVADLGDLRLQVALAPVAYLWRQLRRGQQAVAVRAAEQALGALSGIVEPKAAPCVLAARLTDRLKEVGGEALVRDPMGWLLGRGLVQRPACPDLRCDDGIRLDTGTDCPTCGNIVHTRRALRARVAAGVEAEMQYSDPAARRTEAERRLREETALEEQRAQVRRARAEREVEQRQQAIARRRALEEDAELARRQAPCADCGLPGSAGLCPVCSYRRRTEELVREAVDLAVAVRADLLDAAAVDELTQQCEADTRTLLAVACERACGPDADPAWAAFTAPQVAQQIRDERRAAALRRLLGSPEAVAEADAAYEACLRRRGRGRGAEAAADEAADAAGRRTAEFLLRQRLGELHAARQRATAAPSPADRVSVDAA
;
A
#
# COMPACT_ATOMS: atom_id res chain seq x y z
N MET A 1 51.98 16.47 -48.70
CA MET A 1 51.97 15.02 -48.39
C MET A 1 52.42 14.80 -46.95
N SER A 2 52.31 13.56 -46.44
CA SER A 2 52.91 13.06 -45.19
C SER A 2 52.39 13.62 -43.86
N ALA A 3 51.37 12.91 -43.35
CA ALA A 3 51.14 12.48 -41.96
C ALA A 3 51.80 13.23 -40.77
N VAL A 4 50.96 13.56 -39.78
CA VAL A 4 51.34 13.72 -38.36
C VAL A 4 50.49 12.76 -37.52
N ALA A 5 51.08 12.14 -36.49
CA ALA A 5 50.51 11.00 -35.78
C ALA A 5 49.55 11.36 -34.63
N MET A 6 48.72 10.39 -34.21
CA MET A 6 47.85 10.50 -33.04
C MET A 6 48.59 10.21 -31.72
N PRO A 7 48.27 10.91 -30.62
CA PRO A 7 48.43 10.43 -29.25
C PRO A 7 47.14 9.77 -28.72
N ALA A 8 47.27 8.68 -27.96
CA ALA A 8 46.12 7.88 -27.52
C ALA A 8 45.33 8.47 -26.34
N ALA A 9 44.00 8.50 -26.44
CA ALA A 9 43.11 9.01 -25.39
C ALA A 9 42.96 8.04 -24.21
N ARG A 10 43.51 8.38 -23.04
CA ARG A 10 43.30 7.64 -21.78
C ARG A 10 41.82 7.69 -21.36
N ARG A 11 41.18 6.53 -21.20
CA ARG A 11 39.83 6.42 -20.62
C ARG A 11 39.79 7.02 -19.21
N ARG A 12 38.88 7.98 -18.95
CA ARG A 12 38.55 8.48 -17.61
C ARG A 12 37.09 8.20 -17.27
N SER A 13 36.82 8.12 -15.97
CA SER A 13 35.64 7.51 -15.37
C SER A 13 34.32 8.24 -15.60
N SER A 14 33.23 7.49 -15.46
CA SER A 14 31.83 7.92 -15.54
C SER A 14 31.52 9.17 -14.70
N ARG A 15 31.07 10.25 -15.34
CA ARG A 15 30.35 11.34 -14.67
C ARG A 15 28.86 11.01 -14.57
N ARG A 16 28.25 11.37 -13.44
CA ARG A 16 26.80 11.21 -13.20
C ARG A 16 26.05 12.16 -14.13
N ARG A 17 25.19 11.63 -15.01
CA ARG A 17 24.26 12.47 -15.80
C ARG A 17 23.10 12.86 -14.90
N TRP A 18 23.05 14.13 -14.50
CA TRP A 18 21.87 14.72 -13.86
C TRP A 18 20.69 14.70 -14.83
N LEU A 19 19.47 14.70 -14.30
CA LEU A 19 18.27 14.95 -15.09
C LEU A 19 18.33 16.40 -15.60
N HIS A 20 18.07 16.61 -16.88
CA HIS A 20 17.79 17.96 -17.39
C HIS A 20 16.39 18.37 -16.92
N SER A 21 16.23 19.64 -16.56
CA SER A 21 14.98 20.20 -16.05
C SER A 21 13.81 19.95 -16.99
N VAL A 22 12.63 19.72 -16.41
CA VAL A 22 11.35 19.73 -17.15
C VAL A 22 11.16 21.14 -17.74
N PRO A 23 10.80 21.29 -19.03
CA PRO A 23 10.43 22.59 -19.57
C PRO A 23 9.15 23.11 -18.92
N GLU A 24 9.09 24.43 -18.76
CA GLU A 24 8.03 25.17 -18.07
C GLU A 24 6.62 24.88 -18.63
N MET A 25 5.59 24.85 -17.77
CA MET A 25 4.24 24.46 -18.19
C MET A 25 3.59 25.51 -19.09
N ALA A 26 3.55 25.24 -20.39
CA ALA A 26 2.84 26.05 -21.37
C ALA A 26 1.38 25.59 -21.54
N GLY A 27 0.42 26.44 -21.13
CA GLY A 27 -0.99 26.32 -21.47
C GLY A 27 -1.94 26.02 -20.29
N PRO A 28 -3.19 26.52 -20.32
CA PRO A 28 -4.17 26.29 -19.26
C PRO A 28 -4.72 24.86 -19.28
N ALA A 29 -5.16 24.37 -18.11
CA ALA A 29 -5.81 23.07 -18.00
C ALA A 29 -7.07 22.97 -18.87
N ALA A 30 -7.20 21.85 -19.60
CA ALA A 30 -8.36 21.58 -20.45
C ALA A 30 -9.67 21.56 -19.63
N LYS A 31 -10.72 22.18 -20.16
CA LYS A 31 -12.06 22.16 -19.53
C LYS A 31 -12.71 20.78 -19.65
N ARG A 32 -13.65 20.51 -18.74
CA ARG A 32 -14.27 19.20 -18.49
C ARG A 32 -14.96 18.61 -19.72
N GLY A 33 -14.81 17.31 -19.92
CA GLY A 33 -15.57 16.48 -20.86
C GLY A 33 -15.32 15.00 -20.57
N ALA A 34 -16.36 14.27 -20.20
CA ALA A 34 -16.29 12.94 -19.55
C ALA A 34 -15.48 12.90 -18.24
N GLY A 35 -15.59 11.79 -17.50
CA GLY A 35 -14.78 11.55 -16.30
C GLY A 35 -13.30 11.37 -16.66
N HIS A 36 -12.42 12.11 -15.98
CA HIS A 36 -10.96 12.01 -16.18
C HIS A 36 -10.50 10.56 -15.94
N SER A 37 -9.69 9.98 -16.83
CA SER A 37 -9.34 8.54 -16.81
C SER A 37 -8.54 8.04 -15.57
N LEU A 38 -8.28 8.91 -14.60
CA LEU A 38 -7.67 8.59 -13.30
C LEU A 38 -8.66 8.75 -12.13
N ALA A 39 -9.80 9.42 -12.36
CA ALA A 39 -10.90 9.58 -11.42
C ALA A 39 -11.84 8.36 -11.46
N LEU A 40 -11.27 7.17 -11.24
CA LEU A 40 -12.03 5.92 -11.20
C LEU A 40 -12.95 5.92 -9.98
N GLY A 41 -14.25 5.68 -10.16
CA GLY A 41 -15.17 5.38 -9.04
C GLY A 41 -14.76 4.11 -8.30
N GLN A 42 -15.20 3.98 -7.04
CA GLN A 42 -14.75 2.92 -6.13
C GLN A 42 -14.87 1.50 -6.71
N ASP A 43 -15.98 1.18 -7.37
CA ASP A 43 -16.22 -0.17 -7.89
C ASP A 43 -15.38 -0.44 -9.14
N ALA A 44 -15.32 0.50 -10.08
CA ALA A 44 -14.47 0.41 -11.27
C ALA A 44 -12.99 0.27 -10.90
N ARG A 45 -12.54 0.99 -9.86
CA ARG A 45 -11.19 0.88 -9.30
C ARG A 45 -10.97 -0.49 -8.67
N SER A 46 -11.89 -0.94 -7.82
CA SER A 46 -11.81 -2.22 -7.11
C SER A 46 -11.80 -3.41 -8.08
N ARG A 47 -12.69 -3.41 -9.08
CA ARG A 47 -12.73 -4.44 -10.13
C ARG A 47 -11.45 -4.46 -10.95
N SER A 48 -10.97 -3.29 -11.40
CA SER A 48 -9.71 -3.18 -12.14
C SER A 48 -8.51 -3.66 -11.30
N ALA A 49 -8.47 -3.31 -10.02
CA ALA A 49 -7.44 -3.75 -9.08
C ALA A 49 -7.46 -5.26 -8.88
N THR A 50 -8.63 -5.87 -8.71
CA THR A 50 -8.79 -7.32 -8.55
C THR A 50 -8.43 -8.05 -9.85
N ALA A 51 -8.90 -7.61 -11.01
CA ALA A 51 -8.55 -8.22 -12.29
C ALA A 51 -7.04 -8.15 -12.60
N VAL A 52 -6.42 -6.98 -12.41
CA VAL A 52 -4.96 -6.82 -12.60
C VAL A 52 -4.16 -7.67 -11.61
N ARG A 53 -4.61 -7.82 -10.35
CA ARG A 53 -4.02 -8.76 -9.38
C ARG A 53 -4.14 -10.22 -9.84
N THR A 54 -5.34 -10.72 -10.07
CA THR A 54 -5.57 -12.11 -10.51
C THR A 54 -4.78 -12.46 -11.79
N LEU A 55 -4.61 -11.49 -12.69
CA LEU A 55 -3.77 -11.64 -13.88
C LEU A 55 -2.26 -11.71 -13.54
N LEU A 56 -1.77 -10.82 -12.68
CA LEU A 56 -0.35 -10.77 -12.26
C LEU A 56 0.07 -11.91 -11.31
N ASP A 57 -0.89 -12.50 -10.61
CA ASP A 57 -0.76 -13.63 -9.69
C ASP A 57 -0.94 -14.99 -10.40
N SER A 58 -1.22 -14.99 -11.72
CA SER A 58 -1.27 -16.22 -12.54
C SER A 58 0.07 -16.97 -12.47
N PRO A 59 0.09 -18.31 -12.29
CA PRO A 59 1.32 -19.05 -11.91
C PRO A 59 2.53 -18.80 -12.82
N GLY A 60 2.32 -18.74 -14.14
CA GLY A 60 3.37 -18.48 -15.13
C GLY A 60 3.99 -17.08 -15.09
N LEU A 61 3.47 -16.15 -14.29
CA LEU A 61 4.01 -14.81 -14.08
C LEU A 61 4.76 -14.61 -12.76
N ALA A 62 4.79 -15.60 -11.86
CA ALA A 62 5.45 -15.48 -10.55
C ALA A 62 6.96 -15.15 -10.68
N GLU A 63 7.67 -15.87 -11.55
CA GLU A 63 9.09 -15.62 -11.84
C GLU A 63 9.32 -14.63 -12.99
N ALA A 64 8.26 -14.17 -13.66
CA ALA A 64 8.39 -13.36 -14.86
C ALA A 64 8.99 -11.97 -14.56
N SER A 65 9.79 -11.47 -15.50
CA SER A 65 10.33 -10.10 -15.44
C SER A 65 9.21 -9.06 -15.57
N ASP A 66 9.33 -7.91 -14.92
CA ASP A 66 8.30 -6.85 -14.95
C ASP A 66 7.90 -6.41 -16.38
N PRO A 67 8.82 -6.35 -17.39
CA PRO A 67 8.45 -6.17 -18.79
C PRO A 67 7.44 -7.19 -19.36
N VAL A 68 7.53 -8.46 -18.94
CA VAL A 68 6.61 -9.52 -19.38
C VAL A 68 5.29 -9.37 -18.63
N ARG A 69 5.34 -9.20 -17.30
CA ARG A 69 4.16 -8.98 -16.44
C ARG A 69 3.33 -7.78 -16.90
N LEU A 70 3.98 -6.66 -17.20
CA LEU A 70 3.31 -5.48 -17.76
C LEU A 70 2.79 -5.72 -19.19
N ALA A 71 3.49 -6.49 -20.02
CA ALA A 71 3.01 -6.82 -21.36
C ALA A 71 1.69 -7.61 -21.32
N VAL A 72 1.54 -8.57 -20.39
CA VAL A 72 0.25 -9.27 -20.19
C VAL A 72 -0.86 -8.28 -19.82
N VAL A 73 -0.61 -7.33 -18.92
CA VAL A 73 -1.61 -6.32 -18.53
C VAL A 73 -1.96 -5.35 -19.68
N VAL A 74 -0.98 -4.95 -20.51
CA VAL A 74 -1.22 -4.14 -21.72
C VAL A 74 -2.09 -4.90 -22.72
N LEU A 75 -1.81 -6.18 -22.96
CA LEU A 75 -2.60 -7.03 -23.85
C LEU A 75 -4.02 -7.25 -23.28
N ALA A 76 -4.15 -7.53 -21.98
CA ALA A 76 -5.43 -7.62 -21.29
C ALA A 76 -6.30 -6.36 -21.47
N SER A 77 -5.71 -5.18 -21.25
CA SER A 77 -6.41 -3.90 -21.44
C SER A 77 -6.83 -3.61 -22.89
N ARG A 78 -6.22 -4.29 -23.87
CA ARG A 78 -6.53 -4.15 -25.31
C ARG A 78 -7.31 -5.33 -25.89
N THR A 79 -7.67 -6.31 -25.06
CA THR A 79 -8.41 -7.50 -25.48
C THR A 79 -9.82 -7.11 -25.92
N PRO A 80 -10.21 -7.30 -27.19
CA PRO A 80 -11.57 -7.02 -27.63
C PRO A 80 -12.54 -7.98 -26.92
N SER A 81 -13.64 -7.43 -26.42
CA SER A 81 -14.71 -8.19 -25.74
C SER A 81 -15.31 -9.30 -26.62
N GLU A 82 -15.29 -9.10 -27.94
CA GLU A 82 -15.94 -9.91 -28.96
C GLU A 82 -15.07 -11.06 -29.46
N THR A 83 -13.75 -10.85 -29.60
CA THR A 83 -12.82 -11.82 -30.21
C THR A 83 -11.83 -12.43 -29.24
N GLY A 84 -11.58 -11.80 -28.08
CA GLY A 84 -10.56 -12.22 -27.13
C GLY A 84 -9.11 -12.20 -27.63
N VAL A 85 -8.86 -11.65 -28.83
CA VAL A 85 -7.57 -11.70 -29.53
C VAL A 85 -7.09 -10.27 -29.83
N VAL A 86 -5.85 -9.98 -29.46
CA VAL A 86 -5.20 -8.68 -29.62
C VAL A 86 -4.20 -8.73 -30.77
N GLU A 87 -4.46 -7.94 -31.81
CA GLU A 87 -3.44 -7.61 -32.80
C GLU A 87 -2.61 -6.40 -32.34
N ILE A 88 -1.29 -6.54 -32.33
CA ILE A 88 -0.37 -5.46 -31.95
C ILE A 88 1.00 -5.64 -32.61
N ARG A 89 1.61 -4.56 -33.11
CA ARG A 89 2.99 -4.64 -33.65
C ARG A 89 3.99 -4.68 -32.49
N ALA A 90 5.07 -5.45 -32.63
CA ALA A 90 6.13 -5.50 -31.60
C ALA A 90 6.74 -4.12 -31.28
N ARG A 91 6.71 -3.18 -32.24
CA ARG A 91 7.09 -1.76 -32.05
C ARG A 91 6.10 -0.99 -31.18
N GLU A 92 4.81 -1.24 -31.32
CA GLU A 92 3.76 -0.60 -30.53
C GLU A 92 3.77 -1.11 -29.08
N LEU A 93 3.88 -2.43 -28.88
CA LEU A 93 4.11 -3.04 -27.57
C LEU A 93 5.38 -2.48 -26.91
N GLY A 94 6.45 -2.24 -27.68
CA GLY A 94 7.65 -1.54 -27.20
C GLY A 94 7.37 -0.14 -26.65
N ARG A 95 6.56 0.67 -27.34
CA ARG A 95 6.16 2.00 -26.87
C ARG A 95 5.28 1.93 -25.60
N TRP A 96 4.39 0.94 -25.49
CA TRP A 96 3.60 0.66 -24.28
C TRP A 96 4.44 0.25 -23.05
N LEU A 97 5.59 -0.40 -23.26
CA LEU A 97 6.50 -0.84 -22.18
C LEU A 97 7.64 0.16 -21.89
N GLY A 98 7.85 1.15 -22.77
CA GLY A 98 9.00 2.05 -22.72
C GLY A 98 10.31 1.39 -23.18
N LEU A 99 10.24 0.35 -24.03
CA LEU A 99 11.37 -0.48 -24.45
C LEU A 99 11.60 -0.44 -25.97
N SER A 100 12.82 -0.75 -26.41
CA SER A 100 13.16 -0.86 -27.84
C SER A 100 12.59 -2.13 -28.48
N VAL A 101 12.31 -2.08 -29.78
CA VAL A 101 11.75 -3.21 -30.56
C VAL A 101 12.60 -4.48 -30.42
N SER A 102 13.92 -4.36 -30.50
CA SER A 102 14.87 -5.47 -30.26
C SER A 102 14.68 -6.11 -28.87
N ARG A 103 14.50 -5.31 -27.81
CA ARG A 103 14.26 -5.85 -26.46
C ARG A 103 12.90 -6.52 -26.33
N VAL A 104 11.88 -6.06 -27.07
CA VAL A 104 10.59 -6.78 -27.16
C VAL A 104 10.76 -8.12 -27.86
N ARG A 105 11.39 -8.13 -29.05
CA ARG A 105 11.65 -9.34 -29.87
C ARG A 105 12.46 -10.41 -29.11
N HIS A 106 13.54 -10.04 -28.42
CA HIS A 106 14.44 -11.02 -27.79
C HIS A 106 14.16 -11.34 -26.30
N ALA A 107 13.46 -10.48 -25.56
CA ALA A 107 13.23 -10.70 -24.13
C ALA A 107 11.75 -10.76 -23.72
N VAL A 108 10.88 -9.90 -24.29
CA VAL A 108 9.47 -9.83 -23.88
C VAL A 108 8.65 -10.95 -24.52
N VAL A 109 8.64 -11.08 -25.85
CA VAL A 109 7.81 -12.08 -26.53
C VAL A 109 8.24 -13.53 -26.24
N PRO A 110 9.55 -13.87 -26.18
CA PRO A 110 9.99 -15.17 -25.67
C PRO A 110 9.65 -15.39 -24.19
N GLY A 111 9.52 -14.31 -23.40
CA GLY A 111 9.04 -14.36 -22.03
C GLY A 111 7.54 -14.60 -21.90
N LEU A 112 6.72 -14.01 -22.79
CA LEU A 112 5.28 -14.27 -22.89
C LEU A 112 5.04 -15.74 -23.25
N ARG A 113 5.66 -16.25 -24.32
CA ARG A 113 5.57 -17.66 -24.73
C ARG A 113 5.99 -18.62 -23.62
N ARG A 114 7.09 -18.35 -22.89
CA ARG A 114 7.51 -19.16 -21.73
C ARG A 114 6.60 -19.05 -20.50
N SER A 115 5.79 -18.01 -20.37
CA SER A 115 4.87 -17.88 -19.24
C SER A 115 3.63 -18.77 -19.38
N GLY A 116 3.25 -19.16 -20.60
CA GLY A 116 1.98 -19.87 -20.85
C GLY A 116 0.71 -19.07 -20.52
N VAL A 117 0.83 -17.81 -20.08
CA VAL A 117 -0.31 -16.93 -19.73
C VAL A 117 -0.82 -16.15 -20.94
N VAL A 118 -0.01 -16.02 -21.98
CA VAL A 118 -0.39 -15.42 -23.26
C VAL A 118 0.08 -16.32 -24.38
N ASP A 119 -0.87 -16.78 -25.18
CA ASP A 119 -0.61 -17.40 -26.47
C ASP A 119 -0.24 -16.30 -27.48
N VAL A 120 0.83 -16.50 -28.25
CA VAL A 120 1.41 -15.45 -29.10
C VAL A 120 1.83 -16.03 -30.44
N ASP A 121 0.94 -15.89 -31.42
CA ASP A 121 1.25 -16.07 -32.83
C ASP A 121 1.98 -14.85 -33.40
N THR A 122 2.78 -15.09 -34.43
CA THR A 122 3.70 -14.10 -35.01
C THR A 122 3.55 -14.06 -36.52
N LEU A 123 2.90 -13.02 -37.02
CA LEU A 123 2.65 -12.80 -38.44
C LEU A 123 3.85 -12.10 -39.08
N THR A 124 4.35 -12.70 -40.16
CA THR A 124 5.38 -12.11 -41.01
C THR A 124 4.73 -11.11 -41.96
N GLY A 125 5.05 -9.82 -41.84
CA GLY A 125 4.58 -8.79 -42.77
C GLY A 125 5.11 -9.00 -44.20
N GLU A 126 4.32 -8.58 -45.19
CA GLU A 126 4.53 -8.79 -46.64
C GLU A 126 5.91 -8.34 -47.16
N PHE A 127 6.55 -7.38 -46.48
CA PHE A 127 7.86 -6.81 -46.84
C PHE A 127 9.02 -7.33 -45.97
N GLY A 128 8.85 -8.48 -45.30
CA GLY A 128 9.87 -9.13 -44.46
C GLY A 128 10.14 -8.46 -43.10
N GLU A 129 9.94 -7.14 -42.98
CA GLU A 129 10.15 -6.37 -41.74
C GLU A 129 8.92 -5.54 -41.32
N ASP A 130 7.84 -6.20 -40.87
CA ASP A 130 7.18 -5.74 -39.64
C ASP A 130 6.56 -6.94 -38.91
N TRP A 131 6.77 -7.01 -37.59
CA TRP A 131 6.44 -8.21 -36.80
C TRP A 131 5.12 -7.99 -36.06
N GLY A 132 4.04 -8.48 -36.68
CA GLY A 132 2.70 -8.51 -36.09
C GLY A 132 2.62 -9.61 -35.02
N LEU A 133 2.02 -9.28 -33.88
CA LEU A 133 1.71 -10.23 -32.82
C LEU A 133 0.20 -10.41 -32.77
N THR A 134 -0.24 -11.65 -32.80
CA THR A 134 -1.63 -12.05 -32.55
C THR A 134 -1.64 -12.73 -31.19
N CYS A 135 -2.14 -12.03 -30.16
CA CYS A 135 -2.01 -12.42 -28.77
C CYS A 135 -3.37 -12.78 -28.15
N ARG A 136 -3.47 -13.92 -27.46
CA ARG A 136 -4.64 -14.28 -26.63
C ARG A 136 -4.21 -14.44 -25.17
N VAL A 137 -4.81 -13.67 -24.27
CA VAL A 137 -4.55 -13.77 -22.82
C VAL A 137 -5.37 -14.93 -22.25
N LEU A 138 -4.74 -16.08 -22.04
CA LEU A 138 -5.44 -17.35 -21.78
C LEU A 138 -6.30 -17.32 -20.49
N PRO A 139 -5.83 -16.80 -19.34
CA PRO A 139 -6.67 -16.69 -18.14
C PRO A 139 -7.88 -15.76 -18.28
N MET A 140 -7.89 -14.84 -19.25
CA MET A 140 -9.08 -14.04 -19.58
C MET A 140 -10.02 -14.78 -20.52
N TRP A 141 -9.48 -15.48 -21.52
CA TRP A 141 -10.25 -16.33 -22.44
C TRP A 141 -11.02 -17.42 -21.67
N GLU A 142 -10.32 -18.16 -20.81
CA GLU A 142 -10.91 -19.15 -19.90
C GLU A 142 -11.92 -18.58 -18.91
N ALA A 143 -11.92 -17.26 -18.67
CA ALA A 143 -12.83 -16.59 -17.76
C ALA A 143 -14.14 -16.12 -18.42
N GLN A 144 -14.20 -16.01 -19.75
CA GLN A 144 -15.35 -15.42 -20.45
C GLN A 144 -16.68 -16.11 -20.10
N ASN A 145 -16.65 -17.44 -19.91
CA ASN A 145 -17.83 -18.26 -19.60
C ASN A 145 -17.98 -18.56 -18.09
N LYS A 146 -17.08 -18.07 -17.22
CA LYS A 146 -17.11 -18.32 -15.77
C LYS A 146 -17.82 -17.18 -15.03
N VAL A 147 -19.03 -17.43 -14.52
CA VAL A 147 -19.80 -16.46 -13.73
C VAL A 147 -19.00 -16.00 -12.50
N GLY A 148 -19.08 -14.71 -12.17
CA GLY A 148 -18.37 -14.09 -11.03
C GLY A 148 -16.85 -13.93 -11.18
N HIS A 149 -16.19 -14.58 -12.16
CA HIS A 149 -14.73 -14.64 -12.21
C HIS A 149 -14.06 -13.25 -12.30
N PRO A 150 -12.96 -12.98 -11.58
CA PRO A 150 -12.27 -11.68 -11.61
C PRO A 150 -11.84 -11.20 -12.99
N LEU A 151 -11.39 -12.12 -13.85
CA LEU A 151 -10.92 -11.83 -15.20
C LEU A 151 -12.04 -11.75 -16.25
N ARG A 152 -13.30 -12.01 -15.87
CA ARG A 152 -14.47 -11.78 -16.74
C ARG A 152 -14.83 -10.30 -16.68
N LEU A 153 -14.10 -9.48 -17.44
CA LEU A 153 -14.38 -8.06 -17.60
C LEU A 153 -15.35 -7.84 -18.77
N THR A 154 -16.38 -7.03 -18.52
CA THR A 154 -17.32 -6.55 -19.52
C THR A 154 -16.68 -5.49 -20.43
N LYS A 155 -17.31 -5.22 -21.59
CA LYS A 155 -16.88 -4.18 -22.54
C LYS A 155 -16.63 -2.79 -21.90
N PRO A 156 -17.48 -2.23 -21.02
CA PRO A 156 -17.19 -0.96 -20.34
C PRO A 156 -16.07 -1.05 -19.29
N GLU A 157 -15.88 -2.20 -18.63
CA GLU A 157 -14.75 -2.40 -17.70
C GLU A 157 -13.42 -2.48 -18.45
N LEU A 158 -13.37 -3.21 -19.57
CA LEU A 158 -12.21 -3.26 -20.48
C LEU A 158 -11.89 -1.88 -21.04
N ALA A 159 -12.89 -1.13 -21.51
CA ALA A 159 -12.71 0.24 -21.99
C ALA A 159 -12.19 1.19 -20.88
N THR A 160 -12.61 0.98 -19.63
CA THR A 160 -12.13 1.73 -18.46
C THR A 160 -10.67 1.39 -18.16
N LEU A 161 -10.31 0.11 -18.14
CA LEU A 161 -8.94 -0.36 -17.96
C LEU A 161 -8.01 0.15 -19.08
N LEU A 162 -8.48 0.18 -20.33
CA LEU A 162 -7.75 0.76 -21.45
C LEU A 162 -7.47 2.26 -21.25
N ARG A 163 -8.49 3.06 -20.93
CA ARG A 163 -8.33 4.51 -20.70
C ARG A 163 -7.40 4.80 -19.51
N LEU A 164 -7.43 3.98 -18.47
CA LEU A 164 -6.48 4.04 -17.35
C LEU A 164 -5.05 3.79 -17.84
N MET A 165 -4.84 2.69 -18.58
CA MET A 165 -3.52 2.36 -19.14
C MET A 165 -3.02 3.45 -20.09
N GLU A 166 -3.90 4.06 -20.89
CA GLU A 166 -3.54 5.20 -21.73
C GLU A 166 -3.07 6.40 -20.91
N ALA A 167 -3.87 6.85 -19.95
CA ALA A 167 -3.54 8.00 -19.10
C ALA A 167 -2.27 7.79 -18.25
N LEU A 168 -1.93 6.55 -17.90
CA LEU A 168 -0.71 6.24 -17.15
C LEU A 168 0.52 6.04 -18.03
N MET A 169 0.41 5.41 -19.20
CA MET A 169 1.59 4.95 -19.93
C MET A 169 1.47 4.86 -21.46
N ALA A 170 0.38 5.32 -22.08
CA ALA A 170 0.38 5.43 -23.54
C ALA A 170 1.46 6.43 -24.00
N PRO A 171 2.19 6.12 -25.07
CA PRO A 171 3.22 6.98 -25.67
C PRO A 171 2.66 8.15 -26.50
N GLY A 172 1.34 8.40 -26.43
CA GLY A 172 0.58 9.29 -27.29
C GLY A 172 0.29 8.71 -28.68
N TRP A 173 -0.88 9.02 -29.24
CA TRP A 173 -1.30 8.61 -30.58
C TRP A 173 -1.94 9.79 -31.31
N ALA A 174 -1.58 10.00 -32.57
CA ALA A 174 -2.47 10.66 -33.53
C ALA A 174 -3.23 9.55 -34.27
N HIS A 175 -4.55 9.59 -34.21
CA HIS A 175 -5.44 8.66 -34.88
C HIS A 175 -5.65 9.08 -36.35
N ARG A 176 -6.07 8.15 -37.21
CA ARG A 176 -6.32 8.44 -38.65
C ARG A 176 -7.40 9.49 -38.89
N ASP A 177 -8.30 9.68 -37.94
CA ASP A 177 -9.39 10.66 -37.95
C ASP A 177 -9.00 12.04 -37.38
N GLY A 178 -7.70 12.27 -37.15
CA GLY A 178 -7.17 13.52 -36.61
C GLY A 178 -7.29 13.67 -35.09
N ARG A 179 -7.99 12.76 -34.38
CA ARG A 179 -8.02 12.79 -32.91
C ARG A 179 -6.62 12.52 -32.34
N VAL A 180 -6.27 13.19 -31.25
CA VAL A 180 -4.99 12.99 -30.55
C VAL A 180 -5.23 12.49 -29.13
N THR A 181 -4.80 11.27 -28.83
CA THR A 181 -4.63 10.81 -27.45
C THR A 181 -3.29 11.37 -26.95
N PRO A 182 -3.25 12.21 -25.90
CA PRO A 182 -1.99 12.70 -25.34
C PRO A 182 -1.14 11.56 -24.75
N ALA A 183 0.15 11.80 -24.56
CA ALA A 183 0.98 10.85 -23.82
C ALA A 183 0.57 10.78 -22.35
N GLY A 184 0.46 9.57 -21.80
CA GLY A 184 0.20 9.34 -20.39
C GLY A 184 1.38 9.74 -19.50
N LEU A 185 1.17 9.74 -18.19
CA LEU A 185 2.13 10.19 -17.17
C LEU A 185 3.56 9.63 -17.32
N LEU A 186 3.69 8.36 -17.73
CA LEU A 186 4.96 7.68 -18.01
C LEU A 186 5.16 7.37 -19.50
N GLY A 187 4.35 7.92 -20.41
CA GLY A 187 4.40 7.67 -21.85
C GLY A 187 5.78 7.95 -22.48
N ALA A 188 6.42 9.05 -22.07
CA ALA A 188 7.78 9.43 -22.49
C ALA A 188 8.91 8.67 -21.77
N ARG A 189 8.64 8.02 -20.63
CA ARG A 189 9.64 7.28 -19.85
C ARG A 189 10.05 6.02 -20.59
N THR A 190 11.29 5.97 -21.07
CA THR A 190 11.87 4.83 -21.80
C THR A 190 13.17 4.32 -21.14
N GLY A 191 13.61 3.13 -21.53
CA GLY A 191 14.90 2.54 -21.12
C GLY A 191 14.83 1.64 -19.89
N HIS A 192 15.98 1.43 -19.22
CA HIS A 192 16.06 0.51 -18.09
C HIS A 192 15.15 0.95 -16.92
N GLY A 193 14.40 0.00 -16.36
CA GLY A 193 13.41 0.23 -15.31
C GLY A 193 12.06 0.79 -15.78
N ALA A 194 11.90 1.24 -17.05
CA ALA A 194 10.68 1.92 -17.49
C ALA A 194 9.40 1.07 -17.32
N ALA A 195 9.45 -0.23 -17.65
CA ALA A 195 8.32 -1.14 -17.44
C ALA A 195 8.02 -1.38 -15.95
N THR A 196 9.04 -1.47 -15.09
CA THR A 196 8.85 -1.56 -13.62
C THR A 196 8.23 -0.29 -13.07
N ASP A 197 8.66 0.90 -13.53
CA ASP A 197 8.10 2.18 -13.13
C ASP A 197 6.62 2.32 -13.55
N ARG A 198 6.29 1.89 -14.77
CA ARG A 198 4.92 1.86 -15.31
C ARG A 198 4.01 0.89 -14.56
N LEU A 199 4.48 -0.33 -14.29
CA LEU A 199 3.75 -1.34 -13.50
C LEU A 199 3.53 -0.88 -12.04
N ALA A 200 4.55 -0.26 -11.44
CA ALA A 200 4.46 0.31 -10.10
C ALA A 200 3.42 1.44 -10.02
N LEU A 201 3.43 2.38 -10.96
CA LEU A 201 2.46 3.48 -10.98
C LEU A 201 1.02 2.95 -11.15
N LEU A 202 0.80 1.97 -12.05
CA LEU A 202 -0.51 1.33 -12.21
C LEU A 202 -1.02 0.73 -10.89
N LEU A 203 -0.19 -0.05 -10.20
CA LEU A 203 -0.58 -0.68 -8.93
C LEU A 203 -0.81 0.34 -7.80
N LEU A 204 -0.04 1.43 -7.76
CA LEU A 204 -0.26 2.52 -6.80
C LEU A 204 -1.54 3.33 -7.09
N VAL A 205 -1.90 3.52 -8.36
CA VAL A 205 -3.13 4.22 -8.78
C VAL A 205 -4.37 3.38 -8.50
N LEU A 206 -4.31 2.07 -8.74
CA LEU A 206 -5.39 1.13 -8.42
C LEU A 206 -5.63 1.02 -6.90
N GLU A 207 -4.60 1.26 -6.08
CA GLU A 207 -4.68 1.30 -4.61
C GLU A 207 -4.90 2.71 -4.03
N ALA A 208 -5.05 3.73 -4.87
CA ALA A 208 -5.28 5.11 -4.43
C ALA A 208 -6.77 5.38 -4.17
N GLY A 209 -7.09 5.97 -3.03
CA GLY A 209 -8.39 6.60 -2.81
C GLY A 209 -8.53 7.90 -3.61
N GLU A 210 -9.72 8.50 -3.59
CA GLU A 210 -10.05 9.69 -4.39
C GLU A 210 -9.15 10.90 -4.08
N THR A 211 -8.71 11.00 -2.81
CA THR A 211 -7.70 11.97 -2.34
C THR A 211 -6.27 11.66 -2.79
N GLY A 212 -6.09 10.76 -3.76
CA GLY A 212 -4.80 10.23 -4.23
C GLY A 212 -4.04 9.36 -3.21
N ARG A 213 -4.56 9.18 -1.99
CA ARG A 213 -3.88 8.47 -0.89
C ARG A 213 -3.89 6.96 -1.13
N VAL A 214 -2.71 6.34 -1.18
CA VAL A 214 -2.55 4.90 -1.40
C VAL A 214 -2.86 4.12 -0.11
N ARG A 215 -3.62 3.02 -0.21
CA ARG A 215 -3.88 2.10 0.93
C ARG A 215 -2.59 1.40 1.36
N LEU A 216 -1.92 1.95 2.37
CA LEU A 216 -0.67 1.39 2.91
C LEU A 216 -0.90 0.03 3.59
N CYS A 217 0.05 -0.89 3.38
CA CYS A 217 -0.05 -2.25 3.88
C CYS A 217 -0.01 -2.34 5.43
N GLY A 218 -0.80 -3.27 5.96
CA GLY A 218 -0.89 -3.55 7.39
C GLY A 218 0.26 -4.40 7.95
N GLY A 219 0.32 -4.47 9.29
CA GLY A 219 1.26 -5.28 10.05
C GLY A 219 2.58 -4.58 10.40
N ARG A 220 3.52 -5.36 10.94
CA ARG A 220 4.90 -4.93 11.22
C ARG A 220 5.65 -4.81 9.89
N VAL A 221 6.38 -3.71 9.70
CA VAL A 221 7.25 -3.45 8.53
C VAL A 221 8.67 -3.14 8.99
N ASP A 222 9.63 -3.27 8.09
CA ASP A 222 11.01 -2.82 8.33
C ASP A 222 11.03 -1.31 8.61
N LYS A 223 11.67 -0.92 9.72
CA LYS A 223 11.82 0.49 10.14
C LYS A 223 12.75 1.28 9.22
N ARG A 224 13.65 0.62 8.46
CA ARG A 224 14.55 1.26 7.48
C ARG A 224 13.81 1.80 6.27
N TYR A 225 12.89 1.02 5.73
CA TYR A 225 12.17 1.29 4.48
C TYR A 225 10.76 1.87 4.71
N GLY A 226 10.13 1.53 5.84
CA GLY A 226 8.81 2.05 6.22
C GLY A 226 7.64 1.51 5.40
N ARG A 227 6.42 1.95 5.75
CA ARG A 227 5.18 1.44 5.16
C ARG A 227 5.03 1.71 3.65
N PRO A 228 5.37 2.88 3.08
CA PRO A 228 5.26 3.12 1.64
C PRO A 228 6.06 2.12 0.80
N VAL A 229 7.33 1.91 1.14
CA VAL A 229 8.21 0.97 0.43
C VAL A 229 7.76 -0.47 0.62
N ALA A 230 7.38 -0.86 1.84
CA ALA A 230 6.83 -2.19 2.12
C ALA A 230 5.51 -2.47 1.35
N THR A 231 4.70 -1.43 1.10
CA THR A 231 3.48 -1.53 0.30
C THR A 231 3.83 -1.79 -1.17
N LEU A 232 4.69 -0.99 -1.78
CA LEU A 232 5.08 -1.21 -3.18
C LEU A 232 5.85 -2.53 -3.38
N ALA A 233 6.67 -2.94 -2.41
CA ALA A 233 7.36 -4.23 -2.45
C ALA A 233 6.39 -5.42 -2.50
N ARG A 234 5.31 -5.37 -1.68
CA ARG A 234 4.23 -6.38 -1.72
C ARG A 234 3.47 -6.33 -3.05
N LEU A 235 3.09 -5.14 -3.54
CA LEU A 235 2.37 -4.97 -4.81
C LEU A 235 3.18 -5.48 -6.02
N LEU A 236 4.49 -5.24 -6.05
CA LEU A 236 5.35 -5.70 -7.15
C LEU A 236 5.80 -7.16 -7.02
N GLY A 237 5.74 -7.78 -5.85
CA GLY A 237 6.43 -9.06 -5.59
C GLY A 237 7.96 -8.93 -5.68
N ARG A 238 8.51 -7.81 -5.17
CA ARG A 238 9.94 -7.44 -5.29
C ARG A 238 10.52 -7.04 -3.93
N SER A 239 11.85 -7.00 -3.82
CA SER A 239 12.52 -6.70 -2.55
C SER A 239 12.35 -5.22 -2.13
N LEU A 240 12.42 -4.95 -0.82
CA LEU A 240 12.30 -3.58 -0.27
C LEU A 240 13.28 -2.60 -0.92
N SER A 241 14.53 -3.03 -1.18
CA SER A 241 15.56 -2.20 -1.83
C SER A 241 15.34 -1.97 -3.33
N GLN A 242 14.58 -2.84 -4.01
CA GLN A 242 14.10 -2.58 -5.36
C GLN A 242 12.92 -1.61 -5.35
N ALA A 243 11.97 -1.78 -4.42
CA ALA A 243 10.81 -0.92 -4.27
C ALA A 243 11.17 0.52 -3.85
N GLU A 244 12.11 0.71 -2.92
CA GLU A 244 12.64 2.04 -2.56
C GLU A 244 13.16 2.75 -3.80
N ARG A 245 14.01 2.08 -4.60
CA ARG A 245 14.57 2.64 -5.83
C ARG A 245 13.52 2.96 -6.90
N VAL A 246 12.35 2.30 -6.89
CA VAL A 246 11.24 2.64 -7.77
C VAL A 246 10.50 3.89 -7.25
N LEU A 247 10.20 3.95 -5.95
CA LEU A 247 9.62 5.14 -5.32
C LEU A 247 10.50 6.38 -5.48
N GLU A 248 11.82 6.28 -5.28
CA GLU A 248 12.79 7.35 -5.56
C GLU A 248 12.67 7.89 -6.99
N ARG A 249 12.38 7.04 -7.98
CA ARG A 249 12.20 7.46 -9.39
C ARG A 249 10.84 8.07 -9.68
N LEU A 250 9.78 7.59 -9.02
CA LEU A 250 8.43 8.14 -9.17
C LEU A 250 8.29 9.48 -8.45
N GLU A 251 8.92 9.62 -7.28
CA GLU A 251 9.05 10.89 -6.54
C GLU A 251 9.92 11.89 -7.30
N GLY A 252 11.07 11.46 -7.82
CA GLY A 252 11.92 12.29 -8.68
C GLY A 252 11.30 12.68 -10.03
N ALA A 253 10.12 12.15 -10.36
CA ALA A 253 9.30 12.50 -11.52
C ALA A 253 8.00 13.24 -11.15
N GLY A 254 7.77 13.55 -9.87
CA GLY A 254 6.53 14.22 -9.39
C GLY A 254 5.26 13.38 -9.46
N LEU A 255 5.37 12.07 -9.73
CA LEU A 255 4.24 11.16 -9.93
C LEU A 255 3.68 10.61 -8.61
N VAL A 256 4.49 10.64 -7.57
CA VAL A 256 4.20 10.10 -6.24
C VAL A 256 4.83 11.03 -5.20
N GLU A 257 4.13 11.28 -4.10
CA GLU A 257 4.63 12.04 -2.95
C GLU A 257 4.66 11.17 -1.69
N ARG A 258 5.67 11.38 -0.83
CA ARG A 258 5.74 10.84 0.55
C ARG A 258 5.58 11.95 1.61
N PRO A 259 4.41 12.62 1.73
CA PRO A 259 4.25 13.68 2.72
C PRO A 259 4.34 13.11 4.14
N ARG A 260 5.23 13.71 4.94
CA ARG A 260 5.54 13.32 6.32
C ARG A 260 4.84 14.30 7.26
N ARG A 261 3.79 13.87 7.97
CA ARG A 261 3.09 14.78 8.88
C ARG A 261 3.98 15.05 10.10
N GLN A 262 4.31 16.32 10.34
CA GLN A 262 4.82 16.79 11.63
C GLN A 262 3.67 16.73 12.65
N THR A 263 3.97 16.44 13.91
CA THR A 263 2.98 16.38 14.99
C THR A 263 3.39 17.34 16.10
N VAL A 264 2.42 17.80 16.90
CA VAL A 264 2.65 18.80 17.98
C VAL A 264 3.64 18.28 19.03
N SER A 265 3.77 16.95 19.20
CA SER A 265 4.78 16.30 20.06
C SER A 265 6.16 16.14 19.41
N GLY A 266 6.40 16.75 18.24
CA GLY A 266 7.66 16.63 17.48
C GLY A 266 7.90 15.28 16.79
N LEU A 267 7.04 14.27 17.05
CA LEU A 267 7.24 12.90 16.59
C LEU A 267 6.84 12.72 15.10
N ARG A 268 7.84 12.42 14.26
CA ARG A 268 7.74 12.26 12.79
C ARG A 268 7.16 10.90 12.36
N GLN A 269 6.00 10.50 12.89
CA GLN A 269 5.54 9.09 12.86
C GLN A 269 4.56 8.71 11.72
N ALA A 270 4.14 9.63 10.85
CA ALA A 270 3.18 9.34 9.77
C ALA A 270 3.71 9.71 8.38
N ALA A 271 4.38 8.76 7.72
CA ALA A 271 4.67 8.83 6.29
C ALA A 271 3.46 8.33 5.49
N ARG A 272 2.79 9.23 4.79
CA ARG A 272 1.73 8.91 3.81
C ARG A 272 2.36 8.60 2.45
N LEU A 273 1.55 8.05 1.53
CA LEU A 273 1.90 7.88 0.12
C LEU A 273 0.73 8.40 -0.71
N VAL A 274 1.00 9.31 -1.65
CA VAL A 274 -0.02 10.01 -2.44
C VAL A 274 0.37 9.98 -3.91
N VAL A 275 -0.61 9.80 -4.81
CA VAL A 275 -0.48 9.97 -6.26
C VAL A 275 -1.18 11.28 -6.64
N PRO A 276 -0.45 12.40 -6.86
CA PRO A 276 -1.08 13.73 -7.02
C PRO A 276 -2.03 13.80 -8.21
N ALA A 277 -1.71 13.10 -9.31
CA ALA A 277 -2.55 13.04 -10.51
C ALA A 277 -3.94 12.42 -10.27
N VAL A 278 -4.08 11.50 -9.30
CA VAL A 278 -5.39 10.93 -8.92
C VAL A 278 -6.18 11.95 -8.11
N ALA A 279 -5.54 12.62 -7.12
CA ALA A 279 -6.16 13.67 -6.33
C ALA A 279 -6.65 14.83 -7.21
N ALA A 280 -5.85 15.27 -8.18
CA ALA A 280 -6.20 16.31 -9.14
C ALA A 280 -7.36 15.88 -10.06
N ALA A 281 -7.37 14.62 -10.52
CA ALA A 281 -8.44 14.09 -11.37
C ALA A 281 -9.81 14.05 -10.66
N HIS A 282 -9.84 13.77 -9.35
CA HIS A 282 -11.04 13.87 -8.51
C HIS A 282 -11.36 15.32 -8.06
N GLY A 283 -10.61 16.33 -8.53
CA GLY A 283 -10.87 17.75 -8.22
C GLY A 283 -10.29 18.26 -6.90
N GLY A 284 -9.40 17.49 -6.26
CA GLY A 284 -8.76 17.84 -4.99
C GLY A 284 -7.82 19.04 -5.12
N ARG A 285 -8.27 20.22 -4.69
CA ARG A 285 -7.46 21.44 -4.60
C ARG A 285 -6.40 21.30 -3.51
N GLN A 286 -5.12 21.22 -3.87
CA GLN A 286 -4.02 21.16 -2.89
C GLN A 286 -3.98 22.44 -2.05
N GLY A 287 -4.37 22.34 -0.78
CA GLY A 287 -4.31 23.44 0.18
C GLY A 287 -2.88 23.70 0.63
N SER A 288 -2.25 24.75 0.10
CA SER A 288 -0.99 25.30 0.60
C SER A 288 -1.22 26.07 1.91
N ALA A 289 -1.51 25.33 2.99
CA ALA A 289 -1.78 25.85 4.32
C ALA A 289 -0.75 25.32 5.33
N ASP A 290 0.48 25.86 5.26
CA ASP A 290 1.49 25.91 6.33
C ASP A 290 2.70 26.73 5.83
N ALA A 291 2.44 27.97 5.40
CA ALA A 291 3.44 28.88 4.83
C ALA A 291 3.21 30.35 5.27
N ALA A 292 2.80 30.54 6.53
CA ALA A 292 2.52 31.84 7.14
C ALA A 292 3.26 32.01 8.47
N GLY A 293 4.55 31.68 8.50
CA GLY A 293 5.46 32.00 9.61
C GLY A 293 5.80 33.50 9.67
N GLY A 294 4.79 34.34 9.80
CA GLY A 294 4.92 35.79 9.88
C GLY A 294 5.37 36.25 11.26
N LEU A 295 6.46 37.03 11.30
CA LEU A 295 7.05 37.57 12.53
C LEU A 295 6.06 38.47 13.28
N VAL A 296 5.84 38.20 14.57
CA VAL A 296 5.39 39.18 15.55
C VAL A 296 6.32 39.05 16.77
N GLY A 297 7.17 40.05 16.97
CA GLY A 297 7.86 40.27 18.24
C GLY A 297 7.03 41.22 19.12
N ASP A 298 7.44 41.37 20.38
CA ASP A 298 6.76 42.23 21.35
C ASP A 298 6.56 43.67 20.85
N LEU A 299 5.39 44.23 21.18
CA LEU A 299 5.33 45.55 21.83
C LEU A 299 4.10 45.60 22.74
N ALA A 300 4.25 46.22 23.92
CA ALA A 300 3.23 46.29 24.96
C ALA A 300 2.59 47.68 25.03
N GLY A 301 1.38 47.77 25.59
CA GLY A 301 0.78 49.05 26.01
C GLY A 301 -0.76 49.09 25.99
N THR A 302 -1.35 49.22 27.18
CA THR A 302 -2.43 50.17 27.56
C THR A 302 -3.51 50.58 26.52
N ALA A 303 -4.82 50.59 26.82
CA ALA A 303 -5.49 50.66 28.13
C ALA A 303 -6.94 50.11 28.15
N TRP A 304 -7.49 49.99 29.37
CA TRP A 304 -8.93 49.90 29.75
C TRP A 304 -9.57 51.32 29.80
N PRO A 305 -10.86 51.54 30.20
CA PRO A 305 -11.99 50.63 30.52
C PRO A 305 -13.16 50.75 29.48
N SER A 306 -14.23 49.94 29.42
CA SER A 306 -15.15 49.33 30.41
C SER A 306 -16.28 50.26 30.92
N GLU A 307 -17.53 49.94 30.57
CA GLU A 307 -18.74 50.31 31.31
C GLU A 307 -19.70 49.10 31.35
N ASP A 308 -20.17 48.75 32.55
CA ASP A 308 -21.13 47.67 32.82
C ASP A 308 -22.53 48.24 33.12
N SER A 309 -23.60 47.57 32.67
CA SER A 309 -24.98 47.55 33.23
C SER A 309 -25.97 46.99 32.19
N LEU A 310 -27.05 46.27 32.53
CA LEU A 310 -27.56 45.76 33.82
C LEU A 310 -28.40 44.50 33.54
N ALA A 311 -28.56 43.60 34.51
CA ALA A 311 -29.40 42.40 34.39
C ALA A 311 -30.72 42.54 35.18
N SER A 312 -31.78 41.82 34.78
CA SER A 312 -32.98 41.68 35.61
C SER A 312 -33.75 40.36 35.43
N THR A 313 -33.93 39.66 36.56
CA THR A 313 -34.90 38.59 36.92
C THR A 313 -35.53 37.64 35.88
N LYS A 314 -35.40 36.34 36.18
CA LYS A 314 -36.37 35.27 35.83
C LYS A 314 -37.32 35.00 37.02
N PRO A 315 -38.49 34.40 36.80
CA PRO A 315 -39.12 33.45 37.72
C PRO A 315 -38.87 31.98 37.29
N GLN A 316 -39.08 31.04 38.22
CA GLN A 316 -39.04 29.57 38.02
C GLN A 316 -40.48 29.03 37.78
N VAL A 317 -40.78 27.78 37.38
CA VAL A 317 -40.06 26.49 37.29
C VAL A 317 -40.40 25.82 35.91
N SER A 318 -40.12 24.57 35.52
CA SER A 318 -39.66 23.32 36.20
C SER A 318 -38.84 22.40 35.25
N GLU A 319 -38.41 21.25 35.81
CA GLU A 319 -38.13 19.94 35.18
C GLU A 319 -37.55 19.82 33.75
N ALA A 320 -36.22 19.67 33.73
CA ALA A 320 -35.51 18.52 33.16
C ALA A 320 -35.78 18.09 31.69
N CYS A 321 -34.95 18.61 30.78
CA CYS A 321 -34.51 17.83 29.60
C CYS A 321 -33.08 18.26 29.22
N GLU A 322 -32.07 17.43 29.49
CA GLU A 322 -30.68 17.74 29.17
C GLU A 322 -30.36 17.46 27.70
N ALA A 323 -30.00 18.50 26.95
CA ALA A 323 -29.47 18.39 25.60
C ALA A 323 -27.94 18.56 25.62
N TYR A 324 -27.21 17.50 25.28
CA TYR A 324 -25.79 17.58 24.91
C TYR A 324 -25.64 17.45 23.39
N GLY A 325 -24.87 18.38 22.80
CA GLY A 325 -24.70 18.47 21.36
C GLY A 325 -23.90 17.32 20.75
N THR A 326 -24.28 16.91 19.55
CA THR A 326 -23.55 15.92 18.73
C THR A 326 -22.33 16.55 18.07
N ASP A 327 -21.14 16.04 18.39
CA ASP A 327 -19.90 16.30 17.64
C ASP A 327 -19.72 15.22 16.55
N GLU A 328 -19.35 15.61 15.33
CA GLU A 328 -19.37 14.71 14.16
C GLU A 328 -18.11 13.83 14.06
N GLY A 329 -18.20 12.60 14.59
CA GLY A 329 -17.14 11.60 14.53
C GLY A 329 -16.96 10.94 13.15
N ASP A 330 -15.96 11.41 12.39
CA ASP A 330 -15.54 10.92 11.04
C ASP A 330 -15.36 9.37 10.96
N LEU A 331 -16.31 8.69 10.30
CA LEU A 331 -16.38 7.22 10.21
C LEU A 331 -15.72 6.66 8.94
N ALA A 332 -14.46 6.23 9.05
CA ALA A 332 -13.71 5.58 7.97
C ALA A 332 -13.77 4.03 8.05
N THR A 333 -14.70 3.42 7.30
CA THR A 333 -14.93 1.96 7.26
C THR A 333 -13.71 1.15 6.78
N THR A 334 -13.46 0.00 7.43
CA THR A 334 -12.29 -0.87 7.15
C THR A 334 -12.69 -2.30 6.76
N ALA A 335 -12.97 -2.52 5.48
CA ALA A 335 -13.19 -3.86 4.93
C ALA A 335 -11.89 -4.69 4.90
N SER A 336 -11.94 -5.91 5.45
CA SER A 336 -10.89 -6.93 5.31
C SER A 336 -11.13 -7.79 4.07
N LEU A 337 -10.05 -8.31 3.49
CA LEU A 337 -10.10 -9.22 2.34
C LEU A 337 -9.85 -10.66 2.80
N HIS A 338 -10.85 -11.51 2.70
CA HIS A 338 -10.71 -12.95 2.50
C HIS A 338 -11.86 -13.44 1.60
N ALA A 339 -11.71 -14.60 0.98
CA ALA A 339 -12.74 -15.22 0.14
C ALA A 339 -13.07 -16.58 0.75
N ASP A 340 -14.35 -16.95 0.74
CA ASP A 340 -14.81 -18.22 1.30
C ASP A 340 -14.27 -19.42 0.52
N HIS A 341 -14.09 -20.53 1.24
CA HIS A 341 -13.75 -21.82 0.68
C HIS A 341 -14.98 -22.73 0.84
N SER A 342 -15.43 -23.35 -0.26
CA SER A 342 -16.63 -24.18 -0.27
C SER A 342 -16.46 -25.42 0.61
N SER A 343 -17.35 -25.60 1.58
CA SER A 343 -17.51 -26.86 2.31
C SER A 343 -18.03 -27.95 1.37
N VAL A 344 -17.31 -29.07 1.29
CA VAL A 344 -17.78 -30.27 0.57
C VAL A 344 -18.66 -31.07 1.52
N ALA A 345 -19.96 -31.16 1.22
CA ALA A 345 -20.85 -32.10 1.89
C ALA A 345 -20.56 -33.54 1.40
N GLY A 346 -20.58 -34.50 2.32
CA GLY A 346 -20.36 -35.90 1.98
C GLY A 346 -21.60 -36.56 1.39
N VAL A 347 -21.39 -37.42 0.39
CA VAL A 347 -22.35 -38.45 -0.04
C VAL A 347 -21.61 -39.78 -0.06
N SER A 348 -22.13 -40.77 0.64
CA SER A 348 -21.58 -42.13 0.67
C SER A 348 -22.14 -42.97 -0.46
N THR A 349 -21.28 -43.72 -1.14
CA THR A 349 -21.65 -44.97 -1.83
C THR A 349 -20.44 -45.91 -1.83
N GLU A 350 -20.72 -47.21 -1.86
CA GLU A 350 -19.75 -48.29 -1.68
C GLU A 350 -19.15 -48.76 -3.01
N VAL A 351 -17.96 -49.38 -2.95
CA VAL A 351 -17.54 -50.62 -3.67
C VAL A 351 -16.09 -50.94 -3.25
N ALA A 352 -15.67 -52.20 -3.42
CA ALA A 352 -14.55 -52.82 -2.70
C ALA A 352 -13.17 -52.79 -3.44
N ASP A 353 -12.22 -53.51 -2.84
CA ASP A 353 -10.86 -53.86 -3.28
C ASP A 353 -9.81 -52.72 -3.33
N GLY A 354 -8.58 -52.92 -2.84
CA GLY A 354 -8.00 -54.07 -2.12
C GLY A 354 -6.50 -53.89 -1.84
N LEU A 355 -5.93 -54.75 -0.98
CA LEU A 355 -4.52 -54.72 -0.48
C LEU A 355 -4.20 -53.54 0.48
N GLY A 356 -3.47 -53.69 1.59
CA GLY A 356 -2.91 -54.89 2.23
C GLY A 356 -1.72 -54.53 3.16
N PHE A 357 -1.59 -55.21 4.32
CA PHE A 357 -0.69 -54.94 5.47
C PHE A 357 -1.13 -53.77 6.39
N SER A 358 -1.63 -53.96 7.63
CA SER A 358 -1.39 -54.91 8.75
C SER A 358 -0.24 -54.50 9.68
N GLY A 359 -0.55 -54.29 10.97
CA GLY A 359 0.42 -53.90 12.00
C GLY A 359 -0.18 -53.23 13.25
N TYR A 360 -1.20 -53.83 13.89
CA TYR A 360 -1.77 -53.35 15.15
C TYR A 360 -1.29 -54.21 16.33
N ALA A 361 -0.96 -53.58 17.46
CA ALA A 361 -0.82 -54.22 18.77
C ALA A 361 -1.14 -53.17 19.85
N ASP A 362 -1.93 -53.55 20.86
CA ASP A 362 -2.36 -52.68 21.97
C ASP A 362 -1.66 -53.13 23.29
N PRO A 363 -2.04 -52.72 24.53
CA PRO A 363 -1.14 -51.95 25.36
C PRO A 363 -0.56 -52.73 26.55
N GLY A 364 0.66 -52.36 26.98
CA GLY A 364 1.32 -52.92 28.16
C GLY A 364 1.88 -51.84 29.09
N SER A 365 1.37 -51.76 30.32
CA SER A 365 1.81 -50.80 31.34
C SER A 365 2.88 -51.39 32.26
N CYS A 366 4.05 -50.75 32.35
CA CYS A 366 5.05 -50.76 33.44
C CYS A 366 6.25 -49.92 32.94
N GLY A 367 7.01 -49.15 33.73
CA GLY A 367 6.92 -48.75 35.14
C GLY A 367 8.03 -47.70 35.38
N ARG A 368 7.93 -46.85 36.41
CA ARG A 368 8.96 -45.83 36.70
C ARG A 368 10.17 -46.45 37.41
N PRO A 369 11.41 -46.02 37.11
CA PRO A 369 12.50 -46.05 38.07
C PRO A 369 12.31 -44.94 39.11
N GLU A 370 12.53 -45.23 40.39
CA GLU A 370 12.49 -44.25 41.48
C GLU A 370 13.90 -43.74 41.85
N ASN A 371 13.95 -42.84 42.83
CA ASN A 371 15.18 -42.15 43.28
C ASN A 371 16.08 -43.05 44.15
N ALA A 372 17.36 -42.69 44.25
CA ALA A 372 18.24 -43.15 45.32
C ALA A 372 19.07 -41.98 45.88
N TYR A 373 19.00 -41.78 47.20
CA TYR A 373 19.82 -40.84 47.99
C TYR A 373 20.39 -41.59 49.20
N ALA A 374 21.71 -41.84 49.20
CA ALA A 374 22.57 -42.13 50.34
C ALA A 374 24.01 -42.21 49.77
N HIS A 375 25.07 -41.53 50.23
CA HIS A 375 25.47 -41.05 51.56
C HIS A 375 26.07 -42.13 52.46
N GLU A 376 27.40 -42.32 52.31
CA GLU A 376 28.28 -42.91 53.32
C GLU A 376 29.51 -42.01 53.49
N GLY A 377 30.21 -42.15 54.62
CA GLY A 377 31.48 -41.50 54.87
C GLY A 377 31.96 -41.72 56.29
N GLN A 378 33.07 -42.45 56.45
CA GLN A 378 33.89 -42.49 57.66
C GLN A 378 35.32 -42.90 57.30
N ALA A 379 36.27 -42.69 58.22
CA ALA A 379 37.70 -42.73 57.96
C ALA A 379 38.45 -43.71 58.88
N ALA A 380 39.71 -43.98 58.55
CA ALA A 380 40.71 -44.53 59.46
C ALA A 380 42.11 -43.98 59.08
N ASP A 381 42.90 -43.66 60.10
CA ASP A 381 44.28 -43.13 60.01
C ASP A 381 45.31 -44.31 59.87
N ALA A 382 46.64 -44.16 59.83
CA ALA A 382 47.53 -43.02 60.13
C ALA A 382 48.93 -43.19 59.49
N ALA A 383 49.75 -42.13 59.59
CA ALA A 383 51.23 -42.11 59.53
C ALA A 383 51.92 -42.39 58.16
N ASP A 384 53.05 -41.76 57.80
CA ASP A 384 53.85 -40.69 58.45
C ASP A 384 54.57 -39.80 57.40
N ALA A 385 55.13 -38.65 57.84
CA ALA A 385 56.27 -37.89 57.31
C ALA A 385 56.42 -37.65 55.76
N SER A 386 56.63 -36.43 55.24
CA SER A 386 57.11 -35.20 55.87
C SER A 386 57.00 -33.93 54.99
N SER A 387 57.02 -32.75 55.64
CA SER A 387 57.58 -31.45 55.18
C SER A 387 57.30 -30.95 53.74
N GLN A 388 56.53 -29.87 53.51
CA GLN A 388 56.89 -28.48 53.88
C GLN A 388 55.66 -27.54 53.95
N ARG A 389 55.82 -26.37 54.61
CA ARG A 389 54.76 -25.34 54.81
C ARG A 389 54.86 -24.19 53.80
N ALA A 390 53.69 -23.72 53.33
CA ALA A 390 53.50 -22.31 52.98
C ALA A 390 52.04 -21.86 53.22
N ILE A 391 51.88 -20.88 54.12
CA ILE A 391 50.71 -19.99 54.25
C ILE A 391 50.60 -19.20 52.91
N GLY A 392 49.46 -18.84 52.33
CA GLY A 392 48.07 -18.81 52.79
C GLY A 392 47.46 -17.44 52.42
N GLY A 393 46.27 -17.38 51.84
CA GLY A 393 45.66 -16.09 51.45
C GLY A 393 44.37 -16.21 50.64
N ASP A 394 43.36 -15.44 51.02
CA ASP A 394 42.08 -15.31 50.30
C ASP A 394 42.26 -14.64 48.94
N GLY A 395 41.62 -15.20 47.90
CA GLY A 395 41.57 -14.61 46.56
C GLY A 395 40.36 -13.69 46.39
N PRO A 396 40.52 -12.35 46.31
CA PRO A 396 39.40 -11.46 46.05
C PRO A 396 38.85 -11.63 44.62
N LEU A 397 37.53 -11.51 44.47
CA LEU A 397 36.84 -11.58 43.18
C LEU A 397 37.27 -10.43 42.25
N ARG A 398 37.32 -10.72 40.94
CA ARG A 398 37.89 -9.85 39.90
C ARG A 398 37.46 -8.38 39.98
N GLY A 399 38.39 -7.52 40.38
CA GLY A 399 38.42 -6.10 40.03
C GLY A 399 39.08 -5.84 38.67
N GLU A 400 38.98 -4.61 38.18
CA GLU A 400 39.47 -4.20 36.87
C GLU A 400 40.94 -3.76 36.93
N ASN A 401 41.82 -4.34 36.10
CA ASN A 401 43.19 -3.86 35.93
C ASN A 401 43.20 -2.61 35.03
N GLN A 402 43.41 -1.44 35.62
CA GLN A 402 43.82 -0.24 34.89
C GLN A 402 45.35 -0.21 34.81
N GLY A 403 45.90 -0.16 33.59
CA GLY A 403 47.33 -0.02 33.35
C GLY A 403 47.69 1.44 33.06
N GLU A 404 48.45 2.08 33.94
CA GLU A 404 48.92 3.44 33.75
C GLU A 404 50.02 3.51 32.68
N CYS A 405 49.99 4.55 31.84
CA CYS A 405 51.11 4.94 31.00
C CYS A 405 51.61 6.32 31.45
N PRO A 406 52.91 6.51 31.76
CA PRO A 406 53.46 7.82 32.09
C PRO A 406 53.44 8.74 30.85
N GLY A 407 53.10 10.01 31.05
CA GLY A 407 52.92 10.99 29.98
C GLY A 407 54.16 11.81 29.63
N GLY A 408 54.07 12.55 28.52
CA GLY A 408 55.09 13.55 28.13
C GLY A 408 54.74 14.35 26.87
N GLY A 409 54.57 15.67 27.02
CA GLY A 409 54.77 16.67 25.97
C GLY A 409 53.80 16.72 24.77
N LEU A 410 52.86 17.68 24.79
CA LEU A 410 52.42 18.38 23.57
C LEU A 410 53.38 19.56 23.30
N PRO A 411 53.55 20.00 22.04
CA PRO A 411 52.76 21.16 21.61
C PRO A 411 52.36 21.23 20.10
N THR A 412 51.06 21.41 19.86
CA THR A 412 50.41 22.23 18.79
C THR A 412 50.44 21.88 17.28
N GLU A 413 49.35 22.32 16.62
CA GLU A 413 49.13 22.57 15.17
C GLU A 413 49.03 21.35 14.21
N GLY A 414 48.19 21.48 13.15
CA GLY A 414 48.26 20.59 11.96
C GLY A 414 47.04 19.73 11.60
N SER A 415 45.98 20.36 11.09
CA SER A 415 44.88 19.81 10.25
C SER A 415 44.91 18.31 9.82
N GLY A 416 43.95 17.54 10.35
CA GLY A 416 43.12 16.60 9.56
C GLY A 416 43.75 15.35 8.92
N SER A 417 43.53 14.18 9.52
CA SER A 417 43.68 12.88 8.82
C SER A 417 42.54 11.90 9.12
N ARG A 418 42.09 11.18 8.10
CA ARG A 418 41.14 10.06 8.21
C ARG A 418 41.94 8.78 8.42
N SER A 419 42.18 8.39 9.68
CA SER A 419 42.87 7.14 10.00
C SER A 419 42.16 5.96 9.33
N ARG A 420 42.87 5.33 8.38
CA ARG A 420 42.41 4.14 7.67
C ARG A 420 42.41 2.96 8.64
N LEU A 421 41.49 2.02 8.43
CA LEU A 421 41.62 0.68 9.01
C LEU A 421 42.92 0.04 8.49
N THR A 422 43.89 -0.13 9.39
CA THR A 422 45.22 -0.65 9.05
C THR A 422 45.15 -2.16 8.83
N VAL A 423 45.14 -2.59 7.57
CA VAL A 423 45.28 -4.01 7.22
C VAL A 423 46.75 -4.40 7.40
N VAL A 424 47.07 -5.02 8.54
CA VAL A 424 48.42 -5.48 8.88
C VAL A 424 48.62 -6.95 8.47
N GLY A 425 49.73 -7.21 7.78
CA GLY A 425 50.45 -8.50 7.81
C GLY A 425 49.75 -9.77 7.32
N ARG A 426 50.03 -10.19 6.06
CA ARG A 426 49.86 -11.60 5.65
C ARG A 426 50.90 -12.48 6.35
N ALA A 427 50.57 -13.06 7.50
CA ALA A 427 51.35 -14.18 8.06
C ALA A 427 51.23 -15.41 7.12
N HIS A 428 52.36 -15.92 6.63
CA HIS A 428 52.37 -17.11 5.76
C HIS A 428 52.22 -18.37 6.61
N GLY A 429 51.04 -18.99 6.57
CA GLY A 429 50.74 -20.24 7.29
C GLY A 429 49.26 -20.68 7.21
N GLN A 430 48.31 -19.75 7.03
CA GLN A 430 46.87 -20.05 7.09
C GLN A 430 46.27 -20.74 5.85
N GLN A 431 47.00 -20.90 4.73
CA GLN A 431 46.41 -21.36 3.46
C GLN A 431 45.83 -22.80 3.49
N GLN A 432 46.31 -23.68 4.37
CA GLN A 432 45.73 -25.03 4.54
C GLN A 432 44.49 -25.04 5.46
N GLN A 433 44.18 -23.96 6.18
CA GLN A 433 43.10 -23.94 7.17
C GLN A 433 41.73 -23.54 6.59
N GLN A 434 41.68 -22.92 5.40
CA GLN A 434 40.46 -22.38 4.81
C GLN A 434 39.66 -23.39 3.94
N GLN A 435 40.27 -24.52 3.58
CA GLN A 435 39.84 -25.41 2.48
C GLN A 435 38.56 -26.24 2.72
N ARG A 436 37.84 -26.08 3.85
CA ARG A 436 36.51 -26.72 4.08
C ARG A 436 35.40 -25.78 4.57
N VAL A 437 35.70 -24.49 4.77
CA VAL A 437 34.64 -23.46 4.91
C VAL A 437 34.30 -22.88 3.54
N ALA A 438 35.24 -22.92 2.58
CA ALA A 438 35.05 -22.51 1.19
C ALA A 438 33.98 -23.30 0.41
N ASP A 439 33.59 -24.50 0.87
CA ASP A 439 32.49 -25.30 0.28
C ASP A 439 31.09 -24.72 0.58
N LEU A 440 30.96 -23.75 1.49
CA LEU A 440 29.68 -23.06 1.73
C LEU A 440 29.39 -22.09 0.57
N GLY A 441 28.40 -22.39 -0.26
CA GLY A 441 28.07 -21.61 -1.47
C GLY A 441 27.63 -20.15 -1.24
N ASP A 442 27.27 -19.75 -0.02
CA ASP A 442 27.05 -18.33 0.33
C ASP A 442 28.29 -17.73 1.01
N LEU A 443 28.92 -16.78 0.32
CA LEU A 443 30.03 -15.96 0.82
C LEU A 443 29.71 -15.26 2.16
N ARG A 444 28.44 -14.96 2.45
CA ARG A 444 28.00 -14.37 3.73
C ARG A 444 28.14 -15.36 4.88
N LEU A 445 27.83 -16.64 4.67
CA LEU A 445 28.05 -17.70 5.64
C LEU A 445 29.55 -17.98 5.82
N GLN A 446 30.32 -17.98 4.73
CA GLN A 446 31.79 -18.10 4.81
C GLN A 446 32.40 -17.01 5.72
N VAL A 447 32.05 -15.73 5.49
CA VAL A 447 32.55 -14.60 6.29
C VAL A 447 32.09 -14.71 7.74
N ALA A 448 30.83 -15.06 7.98
CA ALA A 448 30.27 -15.16 9.32
C ALA A 448 30.88 -16.29 10.16
N LEU A 449 31.15 -17.44 9.55
CA LEU A 449 31.63 -18.66 10.23
C LEU A 449 33.16 -18.82 10.18
N ALA A 450 33.89 -17.94 9.49
CA ALA A 450 35.35 -17.94 9.46
C ALA A 450 36.03 -18.01 10.85
N PRO A 451 35.56 -17.31 11.92
CA PRO A 451 36.17 -17.40 13.24
C PRO A 451 36.01 -18.76 13.92
N VAL A 452 35.03 -19.56 13.51
CA VAL A 452 34.74 -20.90 14.07
C VAL A 452 35.16 -22.02 13.11
N ALA A 453 36.04 -21.73 12.12
CA ALA A 453 36.47 -22.68 11.11
C ALA A 453 37.13 -23.95 11.68
N TYR A 454 37.80 -23.86 12.83
CA TYR A 454 38.33 -25.03 13.53
C TYR A 454 37.20 -25.95 14.03
N LEU A 455 36.26 -25.38 14.79
CA LEU A 455 35.07 -26.06 15.33
C LEU A 455 34.20 -26.64 14.20
N TRP A 456 34.07 -25.92 13.08
CA TRP A 456 33.32 -26.35 11.90
C TRP A 456 33.81 -27.68 11.31
N ARG A 457 35.13 -27.94 11.39
CA ARG A 457 35.74 -29.21 10.92
C ARG A 457 35.45 -30.40 11.84
N GLN A 458 35.05 -30.16 13.09
CA GLN A 458 34.70 -31.21 14.05
C GLN A 458 33.22 -31.64 13.95
N LEU A 459 32.36 -30.83 13.31
CA LEU A 459 30.94 -31.13 13.12
C LEU A 459 30.72 -32.20 12.03
N ARG A 460 29.81 -33.15 12.30
CA ARG A 460 29.30 -34.10 11.30
C ARG A 460 28.39 -33.38 10.28
N ARG A 461 28.23 -33.91 9.06
CA ARG A 461 27.42 -33.28 7.99
C ARG A 461 26.00 -32.85 8.44
N GLY A 462 25.32 -33.67 9.23
CA GLY A 462 23.99 -33.33 9.78
C GLY A 462 24.03 -32.18 10.79
N GLN A 463 25.06 -32.10 11.62
CA GLN A 463 25.29 -30.99 12.55
C GLN A 463 25.62 -29.69 11.78
N GLN A 464 26.45 -29.77 10.74
CA GLN A 464 26.73 -28.65 9.84
C GLN A 464 25.44 -28.10 9.20
N ALA A 465 24.53 -28.96 8.72
CA ALA A 465 23.24 -28.54 8.15
C ALA A 465 22.27 -27.91 9.18
N VAL A 466 22.40 -28.20 10.47
CA VAL A 466 21.69 -27.48 11.55
C VAL A 466 22.37 -26.15 11.87
N ALA A 467 23.70 -26.13 11.93
CA ALA A 467 24.49 -24.93 12.20
C ALA A 467 24.42 -23.88 11.08
N VAL A 468 24.32 -24.29 9.80
CA VAL A 468 24.00 -23.40 8.67
C VAL A 468 22.67 -22.69 8.93
N ARG A 469 21.59 -23.44 9.18
CA ARG A 469 20.25 -22.86 9.38
C ARG A 469 20.19 -21.91 10.59
N ALA A 470 20.89 -22.24 11.67
CA ALA A 470 21.02 -21.34 12.82
C ALA A 470 21.83 -20.07 12.49
N ALA A 471 22.89 -20.18 11.69
CA ALA A 471 23.67 -19.03 11.23
C ALA A 471 22.90 -18.15 10.23
N GLU A 472 22.10 -18.74 9.33
CA GLU A 472 21.19 -18.03 8.43
C GLU A 472 20.12 -17.25 9.21
N GLN A 473 19.53 -17.87 10.24
CA GLN A 473 18.58 -17.20 11.15
C GLN A 473 19.26 -16.04 11.91
N ALA A 474 20.46 -16.24 12.44
CA ALA A 474 21.23 -15.19 13.11
C ALA A 474 21.60 -14.04 12.16
N LEU A 475 22.01 -14.35 10.91
CA LEU A 475 22.26 -13.35 9.86
C LEU A 475 20.99 -12.61 9.44
N GLY A 476 19.83 -13.29 9.42
CA GLY A 476 18.53 -12.69 9.17
C GLY A 476 18.13 -11.69 10.25
N ALA A 477 18.24 -12.09 11.52
CA ALA A 477 18.00 -11.22 12.68
C ALA A 477 18.94 -10.00 12.68
N LEU A 478 20.24 -10.22 12.50
CA LEU A 478 21.23 -9.14 12.42
C LEU A 478 20.98 -8.21 11.22
N SER A 479 20.55 -8.72 10.07
CA SER A 479 20.23 -7.89 8.89
C SER A 479 19.00 -6.98 9.09
N GLY A 480 18.20 -7.20 10.14
CA GLY A 480 17.13 -6.29 10.60
C GLY A 480 17.57 -5.26 11.65
N ILE A 481 18.83 -5.31 12.09
CA ILE A 481 19.42 -4.43 13.11
C ILE A 481 20.55 -3.57 12.49
N VAL A 482 21.45 -4.22 11.73
CA VAL A 482 22.62 -3.62 11.07
C VAL A 482 22.46 -3.68 9.55
N GLU A 483 23.35 -3.03 8.79
CA GLU A 483 23.34 -3.15 7.33
C GLU A 483 23.50 -4.63 6.88
N PRO A 484 22.72 -5.15 5.91
CA PRO A 484 22.81 -6.55 5.48
C PRO A 484 24.19 -7.00 4.93
N LYS A 485 25.07 -6.04 4.59
CA LYS A 485 26.48 -6.27 4.24
C LYS A 485 27.42 -6.32 5.44
N ALA A 486 27.07 -5.65 6.55
CA ALA A 486 27.81 -5.67 7.81
C ALA A 486 27.42 -6.86 8.69
N ALA A 487 26.19 -7.39 8.56
CA ALA A 487 25.69 -8.51 9.36
C ALA A 487 26.63 -9.74 9.41
N PRO A 488 27.29 -10.17 8.32
CA PRO A 488 28.31 -11.24 8.39
C PRO A 488 29.52 -10.87 9.24
N CYS A 489 30.05 -9.66 9.10
CA CYS A 489 31.20 -9.18 9.87
C CYS A 489 30.85 -8.98 11.36
N VAL A 490 29.62 -8.53 11.66
CA VAL A 490 29.11 -8.41 13.03
C VAL A 490 28.92 -9.78 13.66
N LEU A 491 28.39 -10.77 12.93
CA LEU A 491 28.29 -12.15 13.44
C LEU A 491 29.68 -12.77 13.67
N ALA A 492 30.63 -12.52 12.77
CA ALA A 492 32.01 -12.95 12.93
C ALA A 492 32.69 -12.32 14.15
N ALA A 493 32.52 -11.01 14.38
CA ALA A 493 33.03 -10.34 15.58
C ALA A 493 32.47 -10.98 16.87
N ARG A 494 31.13 -11.12 16.97
CA ARG A 494 30.45 -11.78 18.10
C ARG A 494 31.00 -13.19 18.37
N LEU A 495 31.19 -14.01 17.34
CA LEU A 495 31.76 -15.35 17.47
C LEU A 495 33.24 -15.31 17.90
N THR A 496 34.01 -14.35 17.39
CA THR A 496 35.43 -14.16 17.76
C THR A 496 35.57 -13.80 19.23
N ASP A 497 34.77 -12.86 19.73
CA ASP A 497 34.85 -12.41 21.12
C ASP A 497 34.33 -13.47 22.10
N ARG A 498 33.29 -14.22 21.72
CA ARG A 498 32.79 -15.38 22.48
C ARG A 498 33.74 -16.58 22.50
N LEU A 499 34.65 -16.70 21.53
CA LEU A 499 35.76 -17.66 21.63
C LEU A 499 36.82 -17.16 22.63
N LYS A 500 37.11 -15.86 22.69
CA LYS A 500 38.00 -15.28 23.72
C LYS A 500 37.45 -15.48 25.13
N GLU A 501 36.13 -15.33 25.34
CA GLU A 501 35.46 -15.62 26.63
C GLU A 501 35.77 -17.02 27.17
N VAL A 502 35.94 -18.01 26.28
CA VAL A 502 36.20 -19.42 26.62
C VAL A 502 37.71 -19.75 26.70
N GLY A 503 38.58 -18.80 26.34
CA GLY A 503 40.03 -19.02 26.25
C GLY A 503 40.48 -19.66 24.92
N GLY A 504 39.65 -19.61 23.88
CA GLY A 504 39.97 -20.06 22.53
C GLY A 504 39.30 -21.37 22.09
N GLU A 505 39.40 -21.67 20.80
CA GLU A 505 38.73 -22.80 20.14
C GLU A 505 39.11 -24.19 20.68
N ALA A 506 40.32 -24.34 21.24
CA ALA A 506 40.81 -25.60 21.80
C ALA A 506 40.12 -26.02 23.11
N LEU A 507 39.44 -25.09 23.81
CA LEU A 507 38.76 -25.36 25.08
C LEU A 507 37.26 -25.68 24.92
N VAL A 508 36.72 -25.63 23.70
CA VAL A 508 35.31 -25.92 23.40
C VAL A 508 35.08 -27.42 23.28
N ARG A 509 34.66 -28.06 24.39
CA ARG A 509 34.43 -29.52 24.47
C ARG A 509 33.26 -30.04 23.64
N ASP A 510 32.21 -29.22 23.43
CA ASP A 510 31.10 -29.50 22.51
C ASP A 510 30.95 -28.33 21.51
N PRO A 511 31.48 -28.47 20.29
CA PRO A 511 31.33 -27.48 19.23
C PRO A 511 29.88 -27.16 18.86
N MET A 512 28.97 -28.13 18.94
CA MET A 512 27.60 -27.98 18.45
C MET A 512 26.71 -27.31 19.49
N GLY A 513 26.75 -27.79 20.74
CA GLY A 513 26.08 -27.14 21.87
C GLY A 513 26.63 -25.74 22.16
N TRP A 514 27.94 -25.51 21.96
CA TRP A 514 28.49 -24.16 22.03
C TRP A 514 27.95 -23.24 20.93
N LEU A 515 27.95 -23.69 19.66
CA LEU A 515 27.45 -22.86 18.54
C LEU A 515 25.97 -22.48 18.70
N LEU A 516 25.10 -23.44 19.05
CA LEU A 516 23.68 -23.17 19.24
C LEU A 516 23.39 -22.44 20.57
N GLY A 517 23.98 -22.87 21.68
CA GLY A 517 23.65 -22.38 23.02
C GLY A 517 24.37 -21.08 23.44
N ARG A 518 25.52 -20.76 22.84
CA ARG A 518 26.33 -19.58 23.21
C ARG A 518 26.84 -18.74 22.04
N GLY A 519 27.18 -19.36 20.90
CA GLY A 519 27.80 -18.68 19.77
C GLY A 519 26.83 -17.79 19.00
N LEU A 520 25.81 -18.41 18.39
CA LEU A 520 24.93 -17.74 17.41
C LEU A 520 23.79 -16.93 18.06
N VAL A 521 23.20 -17.47 19.12
CA VAL A 521 22.08 -16.85 19.87
C VAL A 521 22.44 -15.44 20.36
N GLN A 522 21.50 -14.51 20.25
CA GLN A 522 21.58 -13.19 20.87
C GLN A 522 21.19 -13.33 22.35
N ARG A 523 22.09 -13.01 23.28
CA ARG A 523 21.88 -13.25 24.72
C ARG A 523 20.94 -12.17 25.27
N PRO A 524 19.71 -12.50 25.70
CA PRO A 524 18.64 -11.52 25.94
C PRO A 524 18.71 -10.90 27.35
N ALA A 525 19.88 -10.39 27.74
CA ALA A 525 20.08 -9.68 29.01
C ALA A 525 19.43 -8.28 29.04
N CYS A 526 18.86 -7.84 27.92
CA CYS A 526 18.34 -6.50 27.69
C CYS A 526 17.01 -6.55 26.89
N PRO A 527 16.01 -5.71 27.21
CA PRO A 527 14.79 -5.60 26.41
C PRO A 527 14.98 -4.85 25.07
N ASP A 528 16.12 -4.20 24.85
CA ASP A 528 16.47 -3.65 23.54
C ASP A 528 16.95 -4.77 22.61
N LEU A 529 16.14 -5.08 21.59
CA LEU A 529 16.43 -6.06 20.54
C LEU A 529 17.70 -5.77 19.73
N ARG A 530 18.33 -4.60 19.90
CA ARG A 530 19.61 -4.23 19.29
C ARG A 530 20.83 -4.54 20.17
N CYS A 531 20.61 -4.99 21.40
CA CYS A 531 21.68 -5.29 22.35
C CYS A 531 22.05 -6.78 22.35
N ASP A 532 23.34 -7.06 22.45
CA ASP A 532 23.89 -8.37 22.76
C ASP A 532 25.00 -8.16 23.81
N ASP A 533 24.88 -8.82 24.97
CA ASP A 533 25.84 -8.74 26.08
C ASP A 533 26.30 -7.32 26.50
N GLY A 534 25.37 -6.36 26.48
CA GLY A 534 25.67 -4.97 26.89
C GLY A 534 26.15 -4.07 25.75
N ILE A 535 26.50 -4.61 24.58
CA ILE A 535 26.91 -3.84 23.40
C ILE A 535 25.72 -3.65 22.46
N ARG A 536 25.64 -2.51 21.76
CA ARG A 536 24.69 -2.26 20.67
C ARG A 536 25.27 -2.71 19.34
N LEU A 537 24.57 -3.63 18.70
CA LEU A 537 24.94 -4.22 17.41
C LEU A 537 24.97 -3.20 16.27
N ASP A 538 24.15 -2.14 16.33
CA ASP A 538 24.03 -1.11 15.29
C ASP A 538 25.01 0.07 15.42
N THR A 539 25.69 0.22 16.57
CA THR A 539 26.69 1.28 16.81
C THR A 539 28.08 0.76 17.20
N GLY A 540 28.20 -0.47 17.68
CA GLY A 540 29.44 -1.02 18.23
C GLY A 540 29.84 -0.42 19.59
N THR A 541 28.94 0.31 20.25
CA THR A 541 29.15 0.99 21.53
C THR A 541 28.38 0.28 22.65
N ASP A 542 28.64 0.66 23.90
CA ASP A 542 27.80 0.27 25.03
C ASP A 542 26.32 0.58 24.79
N CYS A 543 25.45 -0.26 25.33
CA CYS A 543 24.01 -0.12 25.22
C CYS A 543 23.47 0.79 26.34
N PRO A 544 22.88 1.95 26.02
CA PRO A 544 22.32 2.85 27.02
C PRO A 544 21.15 2.22 27.80
N THR A 545 20.45 1.23 27.22
CA THR A 545 19.41 0.48 27.93
C THR A 545 20.01 -0.44 29.00
N CYS A 546 21.15 -1.10 28.73
CA CYS A 546 21.89 -1.85 29.74
C CYS A 546 22.51 -0.92 30.79
N GLY A 547 23.08 0.22 30.37
CA GLY A 547 23.55 1.27 31.27
C GLY A 547 22.45 1.72 32.22
N ASN A 548 21.26 2.06 31.71
CA ASN A 548 20.10 2.44 32.52
C ASN A 548 19.66 1.32 33.47
N ILE A 549 19.59 0.05 33.03
CA ILE A 549 19.26 -1.08 33.91
C ILE A 549 20.30 -1.23 35.04
N VAL A 550 21.60 -1.06 34.73
CA VAL A 550 22.68 -1.07 35.73
C VAL A 550 22.58 0.12 36.67
N HIS A 551 22.28 1.33 36.18
CA HIS A 551 22.06 2.52 37.00
C HIS A 551 20.84 2.36 37.93
N THR A 552 19.70 1.87 37.43
CA THR A 552 18.50 1.59 38.25
C THR A 552 18.80 0.54 39.32
N ARG A 553 19.49 -0.56 38.98
CA ARG A 553 19.90 -1.59 39.95
C ARG A 553 20.92 -1.08 40.97
N ARG A 554 21.88 -0.24 40.57
CA ARG A 554 22.83 0.44 41.47
C ARG A 554 22.10 1.41 42.41
N ALA A 555 21.15 2.20 41.91
CA ALA A 555 20.35 3.13 42.68
C ALA A 555 19.41 2.42 43.68
N LEU A 556 18.81 1.29 43.30
CA LEU A 556 18.04 0.45 44.22
C LEU A 556 18.93 -0.12 45.33
N ARG A 557 20.09 -0.69 44.98
CA ARG A 557 21.07 -1.20 45.97
C ARG A 557 21.56 -0.11 46.92
N ALA A 558 21.89 1.08 46.40
CA ALA A 558 22.31 2.21 47.22
C ALA A 558 21.18 2.68 48.17
N ARG A 559 19.93 2.75 47.69
CA ARG A 559 18.76 3.11 48.51
C ARG A 559 18.50 2.09 49.62
N VAL A 560 18.52 0.80 49.31
CA VAL A 560 18.33 -0.27 50.31
C VAL A 560 19.46 -0.28 51.32
N ALA A 561 20.72 -0.15 50.88
CA ALA A 561 21.87 -0.08 51.77
C ALA A 561 21.81 1.14 52.71
N ALA A 562 21.46 2.32 52.20
CA ALA A 562 21.31 3.53 53.00
C ALA A 562 20.15 3.44 54.01
N GLY A 563 19.03 2.82 53.63
CA GLY A 563 17.92 2.55 54.56
C GLY A 563 18.33 1.61 55.70
N VAL A 564 18.97 0.48 55.37
CA VAL A 564 19.48 -0.47 56.37
C VAL A 564 20.59 0.13 57.24
N GLU A 565 21.43 1.00 56.69
CA GLU A 565 22.44 1.73 57.46
C GLU A 565 21.83 2.72 58.46
N ALA A 566 20.79 3.47 58.06
CA ALA A 566 20.08 4.38 58.94
C ALA A 566 19.26 3.65 60.03
N GLU A 567 18.60 2.55 59.68
CA GLU A 567 17.77 1.77 60.61
C GLU A 567 18.58 0.91 61.59
N MET A 568 19.76 0.43 61.17
CA MET A 568 20.58 -0.51 61.95
C MET A 568 21.94 0.06 62.36
N GLN A 569 22.07 1.37 62.60
CA GLN A 569 23.38 2.03 62.77
C GLN A 569 24.29 1.42 63.87
N TYR A 570 23.72 0.77 64.88
CA TYR A 570 24.46 0.09 65.97
C TYR A 570 24.75 -1.41 65.70
N SER A 571 24.35 -1.95 64.56
CA SER A 571 24.55 -3.37 64.18
C SER A 571 25.84 -3.57 63.39
N ASP A 572 26.39 -4.79 63.50
CA ASP A 572 27.65 -5.13 62.85
C ASP A 572 27.55 -5.14 61.30
N PRO A 573 28.68 -4.98 60.58
CA PRO A 573 28.66 -4.91 59.11
C PRO A 573 28.27 -6.21 58.40
N ALA A 574 28.23 -7.38 59.05
CA ALA A 574 27.70 -8.61 58.46
C ALA A 574 26.17 -8.65 58.57
N ALA A 575 25.60 -8.37 59.75
CA ALA A 575 24.15 -8.27 59.95
C ALA A 575 23.52 -7.26 58.97
N ARG A 576 24.11 -6.06 58.83
CA ARG A 576 23.64 -5.04 57.88
C ARG A 576 23.71 -5.49 56.42
N ARG A 577 24.71 -6.27 56.02
CA ARG A 577 24.78 -6.86 54.67
C ARG A 577 23.69 -7.90 54.44
N THR A 578 23.48 -8.81 55.40
CA THR A 578 22.44 -9.85 55.31
C THR A 578 21.04 -9.25 55.18
N GLU A 579 20.72 -8.20 55.95
CA GLU A 579 19.43 -7.51 55.85
C GLU A 579 19.27 -6.75 54.51
N ALA A 580 20.32 -6.08 54.02
CA ALA A 580 20.28 -5.43 52.71
C ALA A 580 20.05 -6.44 51.57
N GLU A 581 20.66 -7.64 51.63
CA GLU A 581 20.36 -8.72 50.69
C GLU A 581 18.92 -9.23 50.82
N ARG A 582 18.38 -9.37 52.04
CA ARG A 582 17.00 -9.80 52.29
C ARG A 582 16.01 -8.86 51.60
N ARG A 583 16.11 -7.55 51.84
CA ARG A 583 15.26 -6.51 51.23
C ARG A 583 15.40 -6.45 49.71
N LEU A 584 16.60 -6.67 49.16
CA LEU A 584 16.81 -6.72 47.71
C LEU A 584 16.12 -7.92 47.04
N ARG A 585 16.03 -9.07 47.73
CA ARG A 585 15.25 -10.23 47.26
C ARG A 585 13.75 -9.92 47.26
N GLU A 586 13.25 -9.25 48.31
CA GLU A 586 11.84 -8.86 48.43
C GLU A 586 11.40 -7.88 47.33
N GLU A 587 12.14 -6.79 47.09
CA GLU A 587 11.82 -5.84 46.01
C GLU A 587 11.88 -6.50 44.62
N THR A 588 12.81 -7.44 44.40
CA THR A 588 12.87 -8.20 43.13
C THR A 588 11.60 -9.04 42.93
N ALA A 589 11.12 -9.73 43.97
CA ALA A 589 9.87 -10.50 43.91
C ALA A 589 8.64 -9.60 43.67
N LEU A 590 8.60 -8.41 44.27
CA LEU A 590 7.54 -7.42 44.03
C LEU A 590 7.58 -6.88 42.59
N GLU A 591 8.75 -6.61 42.01
CA GLU A 591 8.87 -6.24 40.59
C GLU A 591 8.36 -7.34 39.65
N GLU A 592 8.67 -8.60 39.93
CA GLU A 592 8.19 -9.75 39.16
C GLU A 592 6.68 -9.94 39.25
N GLN A 593 6.10 -9.86 40.46
CA GLN A 593 4.64 -9.92 40.65
C GLN A 593 3.93 -8.79 39.89
N ARG A 594 4.44 -7.56 40.00
CA ARG A 594 3.94 -6.40 39.23
C ARG A 594 4.08 -6.63 37.71
N ALA A 595 5.11 -7.34 37.24
CA ALA A 595 5.27 -7.70 35.83
C ALA A 595 4.30 -8.80 35.37
N GLN A 596 3.99 -9.79 36.21
CA GLN A 596 2.98 -10.82 35.92
C GLN A 596 1.59 -10.20 35.75
N VAL A 597 1.17 -9.33 36.68
CA VAL A 597 -0.14 -8.65 36.61
C VAL A 597 -0.27 -7.80 35.33
N ARG A 598 0.79 -7.11 34.91
CA ARG A 598 0.80 -6.35 33.65
C ARG A 598 0.62 -7.24 32.40
N ARG A 599 1.20 -8.45 32.39
CA ARG A 599 1.02 -9.41 31.27
C ARG A 599 -0.41 -9.93 31.20
N ALA A 600 -0.93 -10.46 32.31
CA ALA A 600 -2.30 -10.97 32.39
C ALA A 600 -3.37 -9.92 32.03
N ARG A 601 -3.14 -8.65 32.36
CA ARG A 601 -4.00 -7.54 31.91
C ARG A 601 -3.94 -7.33 30.39
N ALA A 602 -2.73 -7.29 29.81
CA ALA A 602 -2.56 -7.07 28.37
C ALA A 602 -3.16 -8.21 27.52
N GLU A 603 -3.09 -9.45 28.01
CA GLU A 603 -3.71 -10.62 27.40
C GLU A 603 -5.25 -10.49 27.35
N ARG A 604 -5.89 -10.13 28.48
CA ARG A 604 -7.34 -9.86 28.54
C ARG A 604 -7.77 -8.70 27.64
N GLU A 605 -7.00 -7.61 27.58
CA GLU A 605 -7.29 -6.48 26.68
C GLU A 605 -7.18 -6.85 25.19
N VAL A 606 -6.36 -7.84 24.82
CA VAL A 606 -6.30 -8.38 23.45
C VAL A 606 -7.51 -9.28 23.16
N GLU A 607 -7.86 -10.17 24.09
CA GLU A 607 -9.01 -11.08 23.95
C GLU A 607 -10.32 -10.32 23.79
N GLN A 608 -10.60 -9.33 24.65
CA GLN A 608 -11.81 -8.49 24.57
C GLN A 608 -11.94 -7.78 23.21
N ARG A 609 -10.82 -7.31 22.63
CA ARG A 609 -10.81 -6.69 21.30
C ARG A 609 -11.10 -7.70 20.19
N GLN A 610 -10.62 -8.94 20.31
CA GLN A 610 -10.95 -10.03 19.37
C GLN A 610 -12.44 -10.39 19.45
N GLN A 611 -12.99 -10.56 20.65
CA GLN A 611 -14.42 -10.82 20.87
C GLN A 611 -15.33 -9.67 20.36
N ALA A 612 -14.89 -8.42 20.45
CA ALA A 612 -15.61 -7.27 19.89
C ALA A 612 -15.61 -7.28 18.35
N ILE A 613 -14.48 -7.58 17.72
CA ILE A 613 -14.36 -7.72 16.27
C ILE A 613 -15.21 -8.89 15.74
N ALA A 614 -15.21 -10.03 16.44
CA ALA A 614 -16.01 -11.20 16.07
C ALA A 614 -17.52 -10.90 16.09
N ARG A 615 -18.02 -10.28 17.17
CA ARG A 615 -19.44 -9.88 17.27
C ARG A 615 -19.86 -8.89 16.19
N ARG A 616 -18.98 -7.95 15.80
CA ARG A 616 -19.29 -6.99 14.72
C ARG A 616 -19.40 -7.67 13.35
N ARG A 617 -18.60 -8.71 13.09
CA ARG A 617 -18.68 -9.51 11.86
C ARG A 617 -19.98 -10.30 11.75
N ALA A 618 -20.38 -10.99 12.82
CA ALA A 618 -21.67 -11.70 12.85
C ALA A 618 -22.84 -10.76 12.49
N LEU A 619 -22.88 -9.56 13.06
CA LEU A 619 -23.90 -8.55 12.71
C LEU A 619 -23.79 -8.03 11.26
N GLU A 620 -22.59 -7.91 10.70
CA GLU A 620 -22.37 -7.57 9.28
C GLU A 620 -22.83 -8.72 8.34
N GLU A 621 -22.64 -9.97 8.76
CA GLU A 621 -23.01 -11.20 8.05
C GLU A 621 -24.54 -11.43 8.10
N ASP A 622 -25.17 -11.31 9.27
CA ASP A 622 -26.63 -11.40 9.46
C ASP A 622 -27.36 -10.34 8.62
N ALA A 623 -26.87 -9.10 8.62
CA ALA A 623 -27.44 -8.01 7.83
C ALA A 623 -27.30 -8.27 6.31
N GLU A 624 -26.19 -8.87 5.86
CA GLU A 624 -26.01 -9.25 4.46
C GLU A 624 -26.89 -10.42 4.03
N LEU A 625 -27.11 -11.41 4.91
CA LEU A 625 -28.06 -12.50 4.68
C LEU A 625 -29.50 -11.96 4.59
N ALA A 626 -29.92 -11.11 5.52
CA ALA A 626 -31.22 -10.45 5.49
C ALA A 626 -31.42 -9.60 4.22
N ARG A 627 -30.39 -8.87 3.78
CA ARG A 627 -30.42 -8.16 2.48
C ARG A 627 -30.63 -9.13 1.32
N ARG A 628 -29.83 -10.19 1.20
CA ARG A 628 -29.93 -11.14 0.07
C ARG A 628 -31.29 -11.82 -0.01
N GLN A 629 -31.89 -12.15 1.14
CA GLN A 629 -33.20 -12.79 1.21
C GLN A 629 -34.37 -11.85 0.87
N ALA A 630 -34.18 -10.53 0.97
CA ALA A 630 -35.24 -9.55 0.77
C ALA A 630 -35.92 -9.68 -0.62
N PRO A 631 -37.26 -9.76 -0.69
CA PRO A 631 -37.99 -9.87 -1.94
C PRO A 631 -37.92 -8.57 -2.75
N CYS A 632 -38.24 -8.66 -4.04
CA CYS A 632 -38.33 -7.49 -4.92
C CYS A 632 -39.51 -6.59 -4.51
N ALA A 633 -39.23 -5.32 -4.20
CA ALA A 633 -40.24 -4.32 -3.80
C ALA A 633 -41.29 -4.02 -4.89
N ASP A 634 -41.01 -4.36 -6.15
CA ASP A 634 -41.88 -4.12 -7.31
C ASP A 634 -42.78 -5.30 -7.70
N CYS A 635 -42.37 -6.54 -7.38
CA CYS A 635 -43.03 -7.76 -7.88
C CYS A 635 -43.03 -8.95 -6.92
N GLY A 636 -42.55 -8.78 -5.68
CA GLY A 636 -42.56 -9.81 -4.63
C GLY A 636 -41.56 -10.96 -4.82
N LEU A 637 -40.85 -11.06 -5.95
CA LEU A 637 -39.91 -12.16 -6.24
C LEU A 637 -38.89 -12.32 -5.08
N PRO A 638 -38.83 -13.48 -4.40
CA PRO A 638 -37.95 -13.69 -3.24
C PRO A 638 -36.46 -13.66 -3.63
N GLY A 639 -35.57 -13.49 -2.65
CA GLY A 639 -34.12 -13.57 -2.86
C GLY A 639 -33.55 -12.53 -3.83
N SER A 640 -34.24 -11.40 -4.01
CA SER A 640 -33.95 -10.41 -5.06
C SER A 640 -33.20 -9.18 -4.54
N ALA A 641 -32.63 -9.24 -3.33
CA ALA A 641 -31.91 -8.13 -2.70
C ALA A 641 -32.66 -6.77 -2.72
N GLY A 642 -34.00 -6.82 -2.61
CA GLY A 642 -34.88 -5.65 -2.66
C GLY A 642 -35.36 -5.25 -4.06
N LEU A 643 -34.64 -5.55 -5.15
CA LEU A 643 -35.08 -5.30 -6.54
C LEU A 643 -34.52 -6.35 -7.51
N CYS A 644 -35.41 -7.11 -8.16
CA CYS A 644 -35.00 -8.07 -9.19
C CYS A 644 -34.52 -7.34 -10.47
N PRO A 645 -33.73 -8.00 -11.33
CA PRO A 645 -33.15 -7.37 -12.53
C PRO A 645 -34.20 -6.72 -13.45
N VAL A 646 -35.30 -7.42 -13.74
CA VAL A 646 -36.38 -6.93 -14.63
C VAL A 646 -37.00 -5.62 -14.09
N CYS A 647 -37.32 -5.57 -12.79
CA CYS A 647 -37.87 -4.37 -12.17
C CYS A 647 -36.85 -3.23 -12.06
N SER A 648 -35.56 -3.56 -11.84
CA SER A 648 -34.47 -2.60 -11.89
C SER A 648 -34.32 -1.96 -13.28
N TYR A 649 -34.33 -2.75 -14.36
CA TYR A 649 -34.29 -2.24 -15.73
C TYR A 649 -35.54 -1.43 -16.09
N ARG A 650 -36.74 -1.86 -15.66
CA ARG A 650 -37.99 -1.10 -15.82
C ARG A 650 -37.92 0.26 -15.14
N ARG A 651 -37.54 0.32 -13.85
CA ARG A 651 -37.35 1.58 -13.11
C ARG A 651 -36.34 2.49 -13.81
N ARG A 652 -35.20 1.96 -14.26
CA ARG A 652 -34.19 2.75 -14.99
C ARG A 652 -34.69 3.24 -16.36
N THR A 653 -35.57 2.49 -17.01
CA THR A 653 -36.22 2.91 -18.26
C THR A 653 -37.16 4.09 -18.03
N GLU A 654 -38.03 4.04 -17.01
CA GLU A 654 -38.92 5.17 -16.67
C GLU A 654 -38.16 6.41 -16.14
N GLU A 655 -37.00 6.24 -15.51
CA GLU A 655 -36.07 7.36 -15.25
C GLU A 655 -35.57 8.00 -16.55
N LEU A 656 -35.05 7.20 -17.48
CA LEU A 656 -34.51 7.68 -18.75
C LEU A 656 -35.55 8.29 -19.68
N VAL A 657 -36.78 7.77 -19.68
CA VAL A 657 -37.93 8.38 -20.39
C VAL A 657 -38.23 9.76 -19.82
N ARG A 658 -38.34 9.92 -18.49
CA ARG A 658 -38.55 11.23 -17.85
C ARG A 658 -37.39 12.20 -18.13
N GLU A 659 -36.14 11.76 -17.97
CA GLU A 659 -34.95 12.55 -18.33
C GLU A 659 -35.01 13.01 -19.81
N ALA A 660 -35.47 12.16 -20.74
CA ALA A 660 -35.58 12.49 -22.17
C ALA A 660 -36.75 13.45 -22.50
N VAL A 661 -37.88 13.32 -21.79
CA VAL A 661 -39.03 14.24 -21.87
C VAL A 661 -38.65 15.62 -21.36
N ASP A 662 -38.02 15.71 -20.19
CA ASP A 662 -37.66 16.98 -19.56
C ASP A 662 -36.64 17.77 -20.41
N LEU A 663 -35.68 17.07 -21.02
CA LEU A 663 -34.75 17.63 -22.01
C LEU A 663 -35.46 18.17 -23.27
N ALA A 664 -36.61 17.61 -23.64
CA ALA A 664 -37.41 18.08 -24.78
C ALA A 664 -38.31 19.26 -24.42
N VAL A 665 -38.98 19.21 -23.27
CA VAL A 665 -39.90 20.25 -22.78
C VAL A 665 -39.14 21.54 -22.43
N ALA A 666 -38.02 21.44 -21.71
CA ALA A 666 -37.24 22.59 -21.22
C ALA A 666 -36.69 23.52 -22.33
N VAL A 667 -36.68 23.08 -23.60
CA VAL A 667 -36.25 23.89 -24.76
C VAL A 667 -37.36 24.12 -25.80
N ARG A 668 -38.60 23.76 -25.49
CA ARG A 668 -39.76 23.86 -26.40
C ARG A 668 -40.98 24.55 -25.78
N ALA A 669 -41.28 24.34 -24.50
CA ALA A 669 -42.41 24.98 -23.82
C ALA A 669 -42.07 26.41 -23.42
N ASP A 670 -43.10 27.25 -23.28
CA ASP A 670 -43.00 28.43 -22.41
C ASP A 670 -43.08 27.96 -20.96
N LEU A 671 -42.04 28.20 -20.17
CA LEU A 671 -41.94 27.76 -18.77
C LEU A 671 -42.70 28.68 -17.79
N LEU A 672 -43.33 29.74 -18.31
CA LEU A 672 -44.24 30.60 -17.57
C LEU A 672 -45.70 30.09 -17.61
N ASP A 673 -46.08 29.35 -18.65
CA ASP A 673 -47.42 28.75 -18.78
C ASP A 673 -47.40 27.26 -18.36
N ALA A 674 -48.09 26.97 -17.25
CA ALA A 674 -48.22 25.61 -16.74
C ALA A 674 -49.02 24.70 -17.69
N ALA A 675 -50.03 25.22 -18.41
CA ALA A 675 -50.83 24.42 -19.33
C ALA A 675 -50.00 23.98 -20.54
N ALA A 676 -49.24 24.90 -21.15
CA ALA A 676 -48.30 24.57 -22.23
C ALA A 676 -47.16 23.62 -21.77
N VAL A 677 -46.70 23.73 -20.52
CA VAL A 677 -45.72 22.78 -19.94
C VAL A 677 -46.32 21.38 -19.81
N ASP A 678 -47.56 21.25 -19.34
CA ASP A 678 -48.18 19.95 -19.08
C ASP A 678 -48.66 19.27 -20.39
N GLU A 679 -49.30 20.01 -21.30
CA GLU A 679 -49.65 19.52 -22.65
C GLU A 679 -48.41 19.01 -23.38
N LEU A 680 -47.33 19.81 -23.39
CA LEU A 680 -46.11 19.42 -24.08
C LEU A 680 -45.35 18.29 -23.36
N THR A 681 -45.47 18.19 -22.04
CA THR A 681 -44.95 17.03 -21.28
C THR A 681 -45.67 15.76 -21.74
N GLN A 682 -46.99 15.75 -21.76
CA GLN A 682 -47.80 14.60 -22.20
C GLN A 682 -47.48 14.19 -23.65
N GLN A 683 -47.42 15.16 -24.58
CA GLN A 683 -47.06 14.87 -25.97
C GLN A 683 -45.63 14.35 -26.10
N CYS A 684 -44.65 14.96 -25.42
CA CYS A 684 -43.27 14.47 -25.46
C CYS A 684 -43.11 13.08 -24.83
N GLU A 685 -43.92 12.75 -23.82
CA GLU A 685 -43.94 11.44 -23.16
C GLU A 685 -44.55 10.36 -24.08
N ALA A 686 -45.67 10.67 -24.76
CA ALA A 686 -46.27 9.82 -25.79
C ALA A 686 -45.33 9.60 -26.99
N ASP A 687 -44.71 10.66 -27.53
CA ASP A 687 -43.67 10.59 -28.57
C ASP A 687 -42.54 9.64 -28.14
N THR A 688 -42.06 9.82 -26.90
CA THR A 688 -40.87 9.11 -26.39
C THR A 688 -41.17 7.65 -26.08
N ARG A 689 -42.34 7.30 -25.54
CA ARG A 689 -42.78 5.90 -25.40
C ARG A 689 -43.00 5.23 -26.75
N THR A 690 -43.54 5.93 -27.74
CA THR A 690 -43.72 5.41 -29.12
C THR A 690 -42.38 5.12 -29.79
N LEU A 691 -41.43 6.06 -29.71
CA LEU A 691 -40.06 5.87 -30.21
C LEU A 691 -39.34 4.72 -29.49
N LEU A 692 -39.48 4.63 -28.16
CA LEU A 692 -38.91 3.56 -27.36
C LEU A 692 -39.45 2.19 -27.77
N ALA A 693 -40.77 2.04 -27.91
CA ALA A 693 -41.40 0.78 -28.32
C ALA A 693 -40.91 0.32 -29.70
N VAL A 694 -40.99 1.18 -30.72
CA VAL A 694 -40.55 0.88 -32.10
C VAL A 694 -39.05 0.56 -32.16
N ALA A 695 -38.21 1.23 -31.36
CA ALA A 695 -36.78 0.95 -31.32
C ALA A 695 -36.43 -0.32 -30.52
N CYS A 696 -37.20 -0.68 -29.49
CA CYS A 696 -37.04 -1.96 -28.78
C CYS A 696 -37.47 -3.14 -29.65
N GLU A 697 -38.61 -3.03 -30.35
CA GLU A 697 -39.09 -4.04 -31.30
C GLU A 697 -38.05 -4.30 -32.41
N ARG A 698 -37.48 -3.25 -32.99
CA ARG A 698 -36.38 -3.36 -33.98
C ARG A 698 -35.09 -3.98 -33.42
N ALA A 699 -34.83 -3.82 -32.12
CA ALA A 699 -33.62 -4.33 -31.47
C ALA A 699 -33.77 -5.78 -30.97
N CYS A 700 -34.99 -6.22 -30.67
CA CYS A 700 -35.26 -7.53 -30.06
C CYS A 700 -35.98 -8.51 -31.00
N GLY A 701 -36.66 -8.01 -32.03
CA GLY A 701 -37.69 -8.75 -32.78
C GLY A 701 -39.09 -8.61 -32.14
N PRO A 702 -40.17 -8.89 -32.89
CA PRO A 702 -41.54 -8.80 -32.38
C PRO A 702 -41.85 -9.87 -31.32
N ASP A 703 -41.34 -11.09 -31.50
CA ASP A 703 -41.56 -12.25 -30.61
C ASP A 703 -40.51 -12.38 -29.49
N ALA A 704 -39.98 -11.25 -29.01
CA ALA A 704 -38.89 -11.23 -28.05
C ALA A 704 -39.31 -11.68 -26.63
N ASP A 705 -38.42 -12.40 -25.95
CA ASP A 705 -38.55 -12.69 -24.51
C ASP A 705 -38.73 -11.38 -23.71
N PRO A 706 -39.80 -11.25 -22.88
CA PRO A 706 -40.01 -10.08 -22.05
C PRO A 706 -38.83 -9.71 -21.12
N ALA A 707 -38.02 -10.68 -20.67
CA ALA A 707 -36.84 -10.37 -19.87
C ALA A 707 -35.70 -9.76 -20.72
N TRP A 708 -35.48 -10.25 -21.94
CA TRP A 708 -34.58 -9.64 -22.93
C TRP A 708 -35.04 -8.25 -23.39
N ALA A 709 -36.34 -8.07 -23.63
CA ALA A 709 -36.93 -6.77 -23.95
C ALA A 709 -36.72 -5.76 -22.79
N ALA A 710 -36.96 -6.19 -21.54
CA ALA A 710 -36.71 -5.37 -20.36
C ALA A 710 -35.23 -5.01 -20.17
N PHE A 711 -34.29 -5.91 -20.50
CA PHE A 711 -32.84 -5.62 -20.48
C PHE A 711 -32.41 -4.63 -21.58
N THR A 712 -33.09 -4.63 -22.71
CA THR A 712 -32.76 -3.79 -23.88
C THR A 712 -33.36 -2.39 -23.76
N ALA A 713 -34.58 -2.27 -23.21
CA ALA A 713 -35.30 -1.00 -23.03
C ALA A 713 -34.49 0.15 -22.41
N PRO A 714 -33.71 -0.01 -21.31
CA PRO A 714 -32.94 1.11 -20.75
C PRO A 714 -31.78 1.55 -21.65
N GLN A 715 -31.27 0.68 -22.54
CA GLN A 715 -30.21 1.04 -23.49
C GLN A 715 -30.78 1.92 -24.62
N VAL A 716 -31.96 1.57 -25.12
CA VAL A 716 -32.70 2.35 -26.12
C VAL A 716 -33.16 3.68 -25.54
N ALA A 717 -33.72 3.68 -24.31
CA ALA A 717 -34.11 4.91 -23.61
C ALA A 717 -32.91 5.83 -23.35
N GLN A 718 -31.74 5.29 -23.00
CA GLN A 718 -30.50 6.05 -22.86
C GLN A 718 -30.09 6.72 -24.19
N GLN A 719 -30.17 6.01 -25.32
CA GLN A 719 -29.89 6.60 -26.64
C GLN A 719 -30.86 7.75 -26.95
N ILE A 720 -32.16 7.57 -26.75
CA ILE A 720 -33.16 8.63 -26.97
C ILE A 720 -32.87 9.85 -26.07
N ARG A 721 -32.48 9.62 -24.81
CA ARG A 721 -32.08 10.67 -23.85
C ARG A 721 -30.81 11.42 -24.28
N ASP A 722 -29.85 10.73 -24.89
CA ASP A 722 -28.64 11.32 -25.49
C ASP A 722 -28.95 12.13 -26.76
N GLU A 723 -29.80 11.62 -27.65
CA GLU A 723 -30.25 12.33 -28.85
C GLU A 723 -31.09 13.59 -28.51
N ARG A 724 -32.03 13.50 -27.56
CA ARG A 724 -32.80 14.65 -27.05
C ARG A 724 -31.88 15.70 -26.41
N ARG A 725 -30.88 15.30 -25.62
CA ARG A 725 -29.87 16.24 -25.06
C ARG A 725 -29.05 16.92 -26.15
N ALA A 726 -28.61 16.17 -27.17
CA ALA A 726 -27.86 16.73 -28.29
C ALA A 726 -28.71 17.71 -29.12
N ALA A 727 -30.00 17.42 -29.31
CA ALA A 727 -30.95 18.35 -29.94
C ALA A 727 -31.18 19.62 -29.10
N ALA A 728 -31.35 19.48 -27.78
CA ALA A 728 -31.52 20.60 -26.86
C ALA A 728 -30.30 21.52 -26.84
N LEU A 729 -29.08 20.96 -26.77
CA LEU A 729 -27.84 21.73 -26.86
C LEU A 729 -27.67 22.40 -28.23
N ARG A 730 -28.02 21.75 -29.35
CA ARG A 730 -28.02 22.39 -30.67
C ARG A 730 -28.99 23.56 -30.77
N ARG A 731 -30.17 23.47 -30.15
CA ARG A 731 -31.15 24.58 -30.11
C ARG A 731 -30.65 25.75 -29.25
N LEU A 732 -30.06 25.46 -28.09
CA LEU A 732 -29.53 26.48 -27.18
C LEU A 732 -28.22 27.11 -27.67
N LEU A 733 -27.43 26.43 -28.51
CA LEU A 733 -26.27 27.02 -29.19
C LEU A 733 -26.64 28.19 -30.11
N GLY A 734 -27.87 28.19 -30.65
CA GLY A 734 -28.41 29.30 -31.45
C GLY A 734 -29.21 30.34 -30.65
N SER A 735 -29.14 30.33 -29.31
CA SER A 735 -29.80 31.36 -28.50
C SER A 735 -28.99 32.66 -28.50
N PRO A 736 -29.61 33.84 -28.35
CA PRO A 736 -28.91 35.12 -28.41
C PRO A 736 -27.83 35.24 -27.32
N GLU A 737 -28.03 34.63 -26.15
CA GLU A 737 -27.05 34.61 -25.06
C GLU A 737 -25.84 33.70 -25.37
N ALA A 738 -26.07 32.57 -26.04
CA ALA A 738 -25.00 31.66 -26.46
C ALA A 738 -24.18 32.24 -27.62
N VAL A 739 -24.83 32.94 -28.56
CA VAL A 739 -24.17 33.68 -29.65
C VAL A 739 -23.36 34.85 -29.08
N ALA A 740 -23.94 35.69 -28.20
CA ALA A 740 -23.23 36.85 -27.64
C ALA A 740 -21.98 36.48 -26.81
N GLU A 741 -22.00 35.40 -26.03
CA GLU A 741 -20.80 34.89 -25.32
C GLU A 741 -19.80 34.20 -26.27
N ALA A 742 -20.25 33.64 -27.40
CA ALA A 742 -19.36 33.16 -28.45
C ALA A 742 -18.64 34.32 -29.16
N ASP A 743 -19.37 35.35 -29.58
CA ASP A 743 -18.83 36.56 -30.21
C ASP A 743 -17.88 37.31 -29.25
N ALA A 744 -18.26 37.46 -27.98
CA ALA A 744 -17.41 38.07 -26.96
C ALA A 744 -16.10 37.29 -26.74
N ALA A 745 -16.15 35.95 -26.78
CA ALA A 745 -14.97 35.08 -26.67
C ALA A 745 -14.10 35.11 -27.93
N TYR A 746 -14.69 35.17 -29.13
CA TYR A 746 -14.01 35.37 -30.41
C TYR A 746 -13.17 36.66 -30.37
N GLU A 747 -13.85 37.76 -30.09
CA GLU A 747 -13.29 39.11 -30.02
C GLU A 747 -12.23 39.25 -28.91
N ALA A 748 -12.45 38.65 -27.74
CA ALA A 748 -11.46 38.60 -26.67
C ALA A 748 -10.21 37.79 -27.05
N CYS A 749 -10.35 36.72 -27.83
CA CYS A 749 -9.22 35.94 -28.33
C CYS A 749 -8.40 36.72 -29.37
N LEU A 750 -9.07 37.36 -30.35
CA LEU A 750 -8.40 38.20 -31.35
C LEU A 750 -7.65 39.37 -30.71
N ARG A 751 -8.26 40.09 -29.76
CA ARG A 751 -7.59 41.17 -29.01
C ARG A 751 -6.36 40.67 -28.24
N ARG A 752 -6.38 39.44 -27.73
CA ARG A 752 -5.28 38.87 -26.94
C ARG A 752 -4.15 38.27 -27.77
N ARG A 753 -4.43 37.75 -28.98
CA ARG A 753 -3.43 37.12 -29.86
C ARG A 753 -2.91 38.05 -30.98
N GLY A 754 -3.63 39.12 -31.30
CA GLY A 754 -3.38 39.94 -32.48
C GLY A 754 -3.70 39.20 -33.79
N ARG A 755 -3.54 39.87 -34.93
CA ARG A 755 -3.80 39.28 -36.27
C ARG A 755 -2.64 38.40 -36.76
N GLY A 756 -2.20 37.48 -35.91
CA GLY A 756 -1.15 36.50 -36.20
C GLY A 756 -1.66 35.30 -37.01
N ARG A 757 -0.75 34.56 -37.66
CA ARG A 757 -1.10 33.35 -38.44
C ARG A 757 -1.71 32.30 -37.50
N GLY A 758 -2.98 31.95 -37.72
CA GLY A 758 -3.74 31.03 -36.85
C GLY A 758 -4.44 31.70 -35.66
N ALA A 759 -4.52 33.03 -35.60
CA ALA A 759 -5.31 33.73 -34.58
C ALA A 759 -6.83 33.53 -34.76
N GLU A 760 -7.32 33.55 -36.01
CA GLU A 760 -8.73 33.37 -36.39
C GLU A 760 -9.24 31.99 -35.97
N ALA A 761 -8.63 30.90 -36.44
CA ALA A 761 -8.98 29.53 -36.04
C ALA A 761 -8.95 29.29 -34.51
N ALA A 762 -8.11 30.03 -33.78
CA ALA A 762 -8.04 29.96 -32.32
C ALA A 762 -9.04 30.89 -31.60
N ALA A 763 -9.63 31.85 -32.32
CA ALA A 763 -10.79 32.62 -31.90
C ALA A 763 -12.08 31.86 -32.19
N ASP A 764 -12.17 31.17 -33.35
CA ASP A 764 -13.23 30.21 -33.67
C ASP A 764 -13.34 29.13 -32.58
N GLU A 765 -12.24 28.43 -32.28
CA GLU A 765 -12.21 27.42 -31.20
C GLU A 765 -12.64 28.00 -29.83
N ALA A 766 -12.26 29.25 -29.54
CA ALA A 766 -12.62 29.92 -28.29
C ALA A 766 -14.11 30.26 -28.20
N ALA A 767 -14.70 30.75 -29.30
CA ALA A 767 -16.11 31.09 -29.47
C ALA A 767 -17.00 29.83 -29.43
N ASP A 768 -16.62 28.82 -30.21
CA ASP A 768 -17.27 27.52 -30.32
C ASP A 768 -17.23 26.77 -28.98
N ALA A 769 -16.12 26.85 -28.24
CA ALA A 769 -16.03 26.37 -26.87
C ALA A 769 -16.73 27.26 -25.84
N ALA A 770 -17.08 28.51 -26.16
CA ALA A 770 -17.85 29.42 -25.28
C ALA A 770 -19.34 29.17 -25.42
N GLY A 771 -19.90 29.26 -26.63
CA GLY A 771 -21.30 28.95 -26.92
C GLY A 771 -21.71 27.57 -26.38
N ARG A 772 -20.85 26.54 -26.49
CA ARG A 772 -21.10 25.22 -25.88
C ARG A 772 -21.30 25.26 -24.37
N ARG A 773 -20.48 26.02 -23.64
CA ARG A 773 -20.61 26.16 -22.17
C ARG A 773 -21.87 26.93 -21.80
N THR A 774 -22.24 27.93 -22.60
CA THR A 774 -23.45 28.72 -22.39
C THR A 774 -24.70 27.89 -22.64
N ALA A 775 -24.74 27.10 -23.72
CA ALA A 775 -25.80 26.12 -23.96
C ALA A 775 -25.92 25.09 -22.83
N GLU A 776 -24.79 24.59 -22.28
CA GLU A 776 -24.80 23.71 -21.10
C GLU A 776 -25.21 24.41 -19.78
N PHE A 777 -25.06 25.73 -19.69
CA PHE A 777 -25.57 26.52 -18.57
C PHE A 777 -27.07 26.77 -18.69
N LEU A 778 -27.51 27.30 -19.84
CA LEU A 778 -28.91 27.55 -20.16
C LEU A 778 -29.77 26.27 -20.06
N LEU A 779 -29.25 25.11 -20.49
CA LEU A 779 -29.98 23.84 -20.37
C LEU A 779 -30.24 23.46 -18.91
N ARG A 780 -29.25 23.66 -18.02
CA ARG A 780 -29.41 23.39 -16.59
C ARG A 780 -30.34 24.40 -15.91
N GLN A 781 -30.28 25.66 -16.32
CA GLN A 781 -31.21 26.70 -15.86
C GLN A 781 -32.65 26.36 -16.27
N ARG A 782 -32.89 26.09 -17.55
CA ARG A 782 -34.22 25.73 -18.10
C ARG A 782 -34.81 24.47 -17.48
N LEU A 783 -34.00 23.46 -17.17
CA LEU A 783 -34.46 22.28 -16.42
C LEU A 783 -34.88 22.64 -14.99
N GLY A 784 -34.14 23.53 -14.31
CA GLY A 784 -34.54 24.07 -13.00
C GLY A 784 -35.83 24.89 -13.06
N GLU A 785 -35.99 25.73 -14.07
CA GLU A 785 -37.21 26.51 -14.34
C GLU A 785 -38.42 25.59 -14.59
N LEU A 786 -38.25 24.52 -15.38
CA LEU A 786 -39.28 23.50 -15.63
C LEU A 786 -39.69 22.77 -14.34
N HIS A 787 -38.73 22.36 -13.51
CA HIS A 787 -39.03 21.73 -12.23
C HIS A 787 -39.80 22.68 -11.30
N ALA A 788 -39.40 23.96 -11.25
CA ALA A 788 -40.09 24.99 -10.49
C ALA A 788 -41.50 25.30 -11.05
N ALA A 789 -41.71 25.22 -12.37
CA ALA A 789 -43.03 25.38 -13.00
C ALA A 789 -44.00 24.27 -12.57
N ARG A 790 -43.57 23.00 -12.66
CA ARG A 790 -44.38 21.85 -12.20
C ARG A 790 -44.66 21.92 -10.69
N GLN A 791 -43.70 22.35 -9.88
CA GLN A 791 -43.90 22.56 -8.44
C GLN A 791 -44.95 23.66 -8.15
N ARG A 792 -44.98 24.75 -8.93
CA ARG A 792 -46.04 25.77 -8.84
C ARG A 792 -47.41 25.22 -9.25
N ALA A 793 -47.48 24.42 -10.32
CA ALA A 793 -48.72 23.80 -10.77
C ALA A 793 -49.29 22.83 -9.72
N THR A 794 -48.47 21.96 -9.12
CA THR A 794 -48.91 21.02 -8.08
C THR A 794 -49.20 21.68 -6.72
N ALA A 795 -48.75 22.92 -6.49
CA ALA A 795 -49.03 23.70 -5.29
C ALA A 795 -50.22 24.66 -5.45
N ALA A 796 -50.84 24.74 -6.63
CA ALA A 796 -52.04 25.53 -6.85
C ALA A 796 -53.25 24.81 -6.24
N PRO A 797 -54.00 25.43 -5.28
CA PRO A 797 -55.19 24.82 -4.71
C PRO A 797 -56.26 24.63 -5.79
N SER A 798 -57.02 23.54 -5.72
CA SER A 798 -57.99 23.22 -6.77
C SER A 798 -59.12 24.25 -6.81
N PRO A 799 -59.78 24.46 -7.97
CA PRO A 799 -60.95 25.31 -8.02
C PRO A 799 -62.13 24.77 -7.19
N ALA A 800 -62.14 23.48 -6.84
CA ALA A 800 -63.15 22.89 -5.95
C ALA A 800 -62.97 23.35 -4.49
N ASP A 801 -61.72 23.48 -4.02
CA ASP A 801 -61.42 23.96 -2.65
C ASP A 801 -61.89 25.41 -2.43
N ARG A 802 -62.00 26.21 -3.50
CA ARG A 802 -62.45 27.61 -3.43
C ARG A 802 -63.97 27.77 -3.28
N VAL A 803 -64.77 26.80 -3.71
CA VAL A 803 -66.25 26.87 -3.62
C VAL A 803 -66.74 26.63 -2.17
N SER A 804 -65.91 26.06 -1.31
CA SER A 804 -66.27 25.69 0.07
C SER A 804 -66.04 26.80 1.11
N VAL A 805 -65.60 28.00 0.70
CA VAL A 805 -65.19 29.08 1.63
C VAL A 805 -66.21 30.22 1.69
N ASP A 806 -66.96 30.49 0.62
CA ASP A 806 -67.97 31.56 0.55
C ASP A 806 -69.37 31.10 1.04
N ALA A 807 -69.43 30.07 1.91
CA ALA A 807 -70.66 29.40 2.34
C ALA A 807 -70.71 29.09 3.86
N ALA A 808 -70.08 29.92 4.68
CA ALA A 808 -70.04 29.84 6.15
C ALA A 808 -70.24 31.21 6.81
#